data_AF-A0A6P1TK06-F1
#
_entry.id   AF-A0A6P1TK06-F1
#
_cell.length_a   1.000
_cell.length_b   1.000
_cell.length_c   1.000
_cell.angle_alpha   90.00
_cell.angle_beta   90.00
_cell.angle_gamma   90.00
#
_symmetry.space_group_name_H-M   'P 1'
#
loop_
_entity.id
_entity.type
_entity.pdbx_description
1 polymer ?
#
loop_
_entity_poly.entity_id
_entity_poly.type
_entity_poly.pdbx_seq_one_letter_code
_entity_poly.pdbx_strand_id
1 'polypeptide(L)'
;MKRKYSRITAYIVMLVMIIAGISMNTGIVSAKESAKINLSKTSVTITAGASTTLKAKDQNGKAVAVKWTSSNTYIAKVSTKGVVTAFNKGSVTITATGKIQGKEYKAVCTVKVNPSVKVSSITMKKAQEMIIGDKIWAEEVVLPKNAANKTLKFTTSNKKVVSVSALGEIKAVAPGTATITAAAMDGSKKSAKMKVTVLNNLSLTSKDVIDGKITVSGQVYGNVSIDNSVGEAQINFNKLRIAGTLNLENNAGYALNLNECDIKNVNVKDLSKQPQTRLSYGLSLADEIKIPVINVTGNTKINIIITETSIKIIQGDGSEVQEIKLDAKDTGNISLSLEGYKGALFVSAASNAKVDINMKACEITSLSAQGTTGQSLALNDAGTTEAEKSTVGSLTVTGQLAAVVNVTAATLNIDAASNGASVTCNKPVTTINNAGQGSSIIVTSTVGNIVSTGNNTTVHVTDSGTVGTVLSQGNQSTITGDGTVTNVKIEGNNNSVDVPGATVEVGDNSNGTVVDGKDVEPGGTHEIPQPSNPSSGGGGGGGSGSKTVKETVYASDAKSGPATVKVEGVTITINNLANIFKFEVEPINFDFPYPKDNYIIVVKAVNGEGYNPIQIKNKDGSAATSVYYIKVDSDAGTVTVKGNTTSRITVRIGGKRIEPTKVYE
;
A
#
# COMPACT_ATOMS: atom_id res chain seq x y z
N MET A 1 -49.70 -116.10 47.90
CA MET A 1 -49.11 -114.80 47.48
C MET A 1 -47.79 -114.96 46.71
N LYS A 2 -47.74 -115.69 45.57
CA LYS A 2 -46.54 -115.71 44.68
C LYS A 2 -46.85 -115.76 43.16
N ARG A 3 -48.10 -115.55 42.73
CA ARG A 3 -48.49 -115.50 41.30
C ARG A 3 -48.97 -114.12 40.79
N LYS A 4 -49.09 -113.10 41.65
CA LYS A 4 -49.52 -111.74 41.26
C LYS A 4 -48.38 -110.76 40.95
N TYR A 5 -47.13 -111.08 41.31
CA TYR A 5 -45.97 -110.19 41.05
C TYR A 5 -45.27 -110.42 39.71
N SER A 6 -45.52 -111.53 39.00
CA SER A 6 -44.85 -111.83 37.72
C SER A 6 -45.46 -111.09 36.51
N ARG A 7 -46.72 -110.68 36.57
CA ARG A 7 -47.39 -109.96 35.46
C ARG A 7 -47.10 -108.46 35.45
N ILE A 8 -46.92 -107.86 36.62
CA ILE A 8 -46.67 -106.41 36.74
C ILE A 8 -45.28 -106.04 36.22
N THR A 9 -44.26 -106.89 36.46
CA THR A 9 -42.91 -106.66 35.94
C THR A 9 -42.83 -106.78 34.41
N ALA A 10 -43.63 -107.67 33.80
CA ALA A 10 -43.70 -107.81 32.35
C ALA A 10 -44.36 -106.60 31.65
N TYR A 11 -45.39 -106.00 32.26
CA TYR A 11 -46.03 -104.80 31.72
C TYR A 11 -45.15 -103.55 31.84
N ILE A 12 -44.34 -103.44 32.90
CA ILE A 12 -43.44 -102.29 33.08
C ILE A 12 -42.28 -102.34 32.07
N VAL A 13 -41.73 -103.52 31.77
CA VAL A 13 -40.69 -103.67 30.73
C VAL A 13 -41.26 -103.40 29.32
N MET A 14 -42.51 -103.80 29.06
CA MET A 14 -43.17 -103.53 27.77
C MET A 14 -43.55 -102.05 27.60
N LEU A 15 -43.91 -101.36 28.68
CA LEU A 15 -44.22 -99.91 28.66
C LEU A 15 -42.96 -99.05 28.49
N VAL A 16 -41.83 -99.44 29.10
CA VAL A 16 -40.57 -98.69 29.00
C VAL A 16 -39.92 -98.84 27.61
N MET A 17 -40.11 -99.97 26.92
CA MET A 17 -39.60 -100.14 25.54
C MET A 17 -40.43 -99.40 24.46
N ILE A 18 -41.70 -99.07 24.73
CA ILE A 18 -42.51 -98.23 23.82
C ILE A 18 -42.11 -96.74 23.93
N ILE A 19 -41.56 -96.32 25.07
CA ILE A 19 -41.14 -94.92 25.33
C ILE A 19 -39.80 -94.56 24.65
N ALA A 20 -39.01 -95.54 24.20
CA ALA A 20 -37.69 -95.30 23.59
C ALA A 20 -37.70 -95.14 22.03
N GLY A 21 -38.86 -95.15 21.38
CA GLY A 21 -38.96 -95.36 19.92
C GLY A 21 -39.65 -94.29 19.07
N ILE A 22 -39.96 -93.09 19.58
CA ILE A 22 -40.60 -92.04 18.76
C ILE A 22 -39.87 -90.71 18.91
N SER A 23 -38.87 -90.53 18.05
CA SER A 23 -38.41 -89.21 17.61
C SER A 23 -39.48 -88.62 16.70
N MET A 24 -40.24 -87.65 17.19
CA MET A 24 -41.09 -86.80 16.35
C MET A 24 -40.58 -85.36 16.42
N ASN A 25 -39.89 -85.01 15.35
CA ASN A 25 -39.58 -83.68 14.87
C ASN A 25 -40.76 -82.71 15.11
N THR A 26 -40.61 -81.78 16.05
CA THR A 26 -41.54 -80.65 16.22
C THR A 26 -41.28 -79.65 15.11
N GLY A 27 -41.91 -79.88 13.96
CA GLY A 27 -42.06 -78.84 12.94
C GLY A 27 -42.80 -77.65 13.54
N ILE A 28 -42.06 -76.59 13.88
CA ILE A 28 -42.63 -75.30 14.23
C ILE A 28 -43.37 -74.82 12.97
N VAL A 29 -44.70 -74.92 12.96
CA VAL A 29 -45.52 -74.26 11.95
C VAL A 29 -45.44 -72.77 12.27
N SER A 30 -44.55 -72.06 11.56
CA SER A 30 -44.58 -70.61 11.47
C SER A 30 -45.97 -70.21 10.98
N ALA A 31 -46.74 -69.50 11.83
CA ALA A 31 -48.02 -68.94 11.44
C ALA A 31 -47.81 -68.06 10.21
N LYS A 32 -48.37 -68.48 9.07
CA LYS A 32 -48.30 -67.76 7.78
C LYS A 32 -48.83 -66.35 8.00
N GLU A 33 -47.93 -65.36 8.12
CA GLU A 33 -48.30 -63.96 8.24
C GLU A 33 -49.18 -63.59 7.03
N SER A 34 -50.30 -62.91 7.30
CA SER A 34 -51.23 -62.46 6.25
C SER A 34 -50.46 -61.67 5.19
N ALA A 35 -50.59 -62.08 3.93
CA ALA A 35 -49.86 -61.44 2.83
C ALA A 35 -50.28 -59.96 2.72
N LYS A 36 -49.29 -59.07 2.59
CA LYS A 36 -49.52 -57.61 2.53
C LYS A 36 -48.44 -56.94 1.67
N ILE A 37 -48.80 -55.80 1.08
CA ILE A 37 -47.83 -54.91 0.41
C ILE A 37 -47.45 -53.81 1.41
N ASN A 38 -46.15 -53.64 1.63
CA ASN A 38 -45.57 -52.59 2.45
C ASN A 38 -44.89 -51.56 1.54
N LEU A 39 -45.24 -50.29 1.71
CA LEU A 39 -44.54 -49.19 1.05
C LEU A 39 -43.36 -48.72 1.89
N SER A 40 -42.31 -48.24 1.22
CA SER A 40 -41.16 -47.63 1.89
C SER A 40 -41.52 -46.41 2.76
N LYS A 41 -42.67 -45.77 2.47
CA LYS A 41 -43.26 -44.67 3.24
C LYS A 41 -44.78 -44.74 3.12
N THR A 42 -45.49 -44.53 4.23
CA THR A 42 -46.97 -44.46 4.29
C THR A 42 -47.49 -43.02 4.25
N SER A 43 -46.63 -42.04 4.54
CA SER A 43 -46.89 -40.63 4.28
C SER A 43 -45.60 -39.90 3.92
N VAL A 44 -45.71 -38.89 3.04
CA VAL A 44 -44.59 -38.00 2.68
C VAL A 44 -45.08 -36.57 2.57
N THR A 45 -44.30 -35.62 3.09
CA THR A 45 -44.46 -34.20 2.77
C THR A 45 -43.37 -33.77 1.79
N ILE A 46 -43.73 -33.20 0.65
CA ILE A 46 -42.77 -32.68 -0.37
C ILE A 46 -43.20 -31.29 -0.86
N THR A 47 -42.25 -30.48 -1.33
CA THR A 47 -42.54 -29.18 -1.92
C THR A 47 -42.88 -29.32 -3.41
N ALA A 48 -43.81 -28.51 -3.91
CA ALA A 48 -44.12 -28.44 -5.34
C ALA A 48 -42.85 -28.26 -6.19
N GLY A 49 -42.69 -29.09 -7.24
CA GLY A 49 -41.50 -29.17 -8.08
C GLY A 49 -40.49 -30.25 -7.66
N ALA A 50 -40.55 -30.76 -6.42
CA ALA A 50 -39.71 -31.86 -5.96
C ALA A 50 -40.31 -33.23 -6.30
N SER A 51 -39.46 -34.27 -6.23
CA SER A 51 -39.87 -35.66 -6.39
C SER A 51 -39.33 -36.56 -5.29
N THR A 52 -40.03 -37.65 -5.01
CA THR A 52 -39.58 -38.72 -4.11
C THR A 52 -39.91 -40.08 -4.72
N THR A 53 -39.22 -41.14 -4.31
CA THR A 53 -39.47 -42.50 -4.83
C THR A 53 -40.10 -43.36 -3.75
N LEU A 54 -41.19 -44.05 -4.10
CA LEU A 54 -41.82 -45.07 -3.28
C LEU A 54 -41.41 -46.46 -3.80
N LYS A 55 -41.06 -47.36 -2.89
CA LYS A 55 -40.77 -48.76 -3.19
C LYS A 55 -41.83 -49.64 -2.53
N ALA A 56 -42.29 -50.68 -3.23
CA ALA A 56 -43.25 -51.65 -2.72
C ALA A 56 -42.55 -52.98 -2.45
N LYS A 57 -42.73 -53.52 -1.24
CA LYS A 57 -42.20 -54.82 -0.80
C LYS A 57 -43.32 -55.68 -0.23
N ASP A 58 -43.16 -57.00 -0.22
CA ASP A 58 -44.09 -57.92 0.45
C ASP A 58 -43.82 -57.98 1.97
N GLN A 59 -44.54 -58.85 2.70
CA GLN A 59 -44.32 -59.09 4.12
C GLN A 59 -42.92 -59.64 4.45
N ASN A 60 -42.23 -60.25 3.48
CA ASN A 60 -40.89 -60.82 3.63
C ASN A 60 -39.78 -59.85 3.19
N GLY A 61 -40.13 -58.61 2.82
CA GLY A 61 -39.19 -57.59 2.39
C GLY A 61 -38.71 -57.71 0.93
N LYS A 62 -39.29 -58.61 0.13
CA LYS A 62 -38.98 -58.78 -1.31
C LYS A 62 -39.72 -57.74 -2.14
N ALA A 63 -39.08 -57.20 -3.17
CA ALA A 63 -39.71 -56.23 -4.08
C ALA A 63 -40.91 -56.84 -4.82
N VAL A 64 -42.02 -56.09 -4.88
CA VAL A 64 -43.25 -56.52 -5.55
C VAL A 64 -43.51 -55.62 -6.75
N ALA A 65 -43.85 -56.22 -7.90
CA ALA A 65 -44.32 -55.48 -9.06
C ALA A 65 -45.73 -54.92 -8.77
N VAL A 66 -45.88 -53.60 -8.84
CA VAL A 66 -47.12 -52.90 -8.52
C VAL A 66 -47.49 -51.90 -9.62
N LYS A 67 -48.79 -51.73 -9.84
CA LYS A 67 -49.36 -50.64 -10.63
C LYS A 67 -49.59 -49.45 -9.72
N TRP A 68 -49.00 -48.30 -10.09
CA TRP A 68 -49.12 -47.05 -9.35
C TRP A 68 -50.27 -46.19 -9.89
N THR A 69 -51.03 -45.57 -9.00
CA THR A 69 -52.08 -44.60 -9.34
C THR A 69 -52.05 -43.42 -8.37
N SER A 70 -52.40 -42.24 -8.86
CA SER A 70 -52.60 -41.04 -8.04
C SER A 70 -54.07 -40.67 -8.04
N SER A 71 -54.61 -40.35 -6.87
CA SER A 71 -55.99 -39.88 -6.74
C SER A 71 -56.22 -38.48 -7.33
N ASN A 72 -55.17 -37.67 -7.51
CA ASN A 72 -55.24 -36.39 -8.20
C ASN A 72 -53.89 -36.02 -8.86
N THR A 73 -53.83 -36.19 -10.17
CA THR A 73 -52.62 -35.93 -10.98
C THR A 73 -52.28 -34.45 -11.13
N TYR A 74 -53.19 -33.52 -10.78
CA TYR A 74 -52.89 -32.09 -10.69
C TYR A 74 -52.11 -31.75 -9.41
N ILE A 75 -52.19 -32.56 -8.36
CA ILE A 75 -51.45 -32.36 -7.10
C ILE A 75 -50.10 -33.09 -7.16
N ALA A 76 -50.10 -34.39 -7.48
CA ALA A 76 -48.87 -35.16 -7.73
C ALA A 76 -49.10 -36.32 -8.72
N LYS A 77 -48.11 -36.59 -9.57
CA LYS A 77 -48.10 -37.77 -10.46
C LYS A 77 -47.12 -38.81 -9.95
N VAL A 78 -47.39 -40.08 -10.22
CA VAL A 78 -46.49 -41.20 -9.91
C VAL A 78 -46.15 -41.93 -11.21
N SER A 79 -44.86 -42.18 -11.45
CA SER A 79 -44.40 -42.95 -12.60
C SER A 79 -44.54 -44.45 -12.39
N THR A 80 -44.37 -45.23 -13.46
CA THR A 80 -44.35 -46.71 -13.38
C THR A 80 -43.24 -47.26 -12.48
N LYS A 81 -42.16 -46.48 -12.25
CA LYS A 81 -41.06 -46.81 -11.34
C LYS A 81 -41.29 -46.36 -9.89
N GLY A 82 -42.48 -45.82 -9.57
CA GLY A 82 -42.82 -45.33 -8.24
C GLY A 82 -42.23 -43.96 -7.90
N VAL A 83 -41.76 -43.20 -8.89
CA VAL A 83 -41.29 -41.81 -8.68
C VAL A 83 -42.51 -40.89 -8.63
N VAL A 84 -42.74 -40.29 -7.47
CA VAL A 84 -43.81 -39.32 -7.23
C VAL A 84 -43.27 -37.91 -7.44
N THR A 85 -43.81 -37.17 -8.40
CA THR A 85 -43.48 -35.76 -8.70
C THR A 85 -44.64 -34.85 -8.26
N ALA A 86 -44.34 -33.86 -7.42
CA ALA A 86 -45.33 -32.91 -6.92
C ALA A 86 -45.47 -31.69 -7.82
N PHE A 87 -46.72 -31.23 -8.02
CA PHE A 87 -47.04 -30.08 -8.87
C PHE A 87 -47.69 -28.94 -8.09
N ASN A 88 -48.79 -29.20 -7.37
CA ASN A 88 -49.58 -28.15 -6.72
C ASN A 88 -49.80 -28.45 -5.24
N LYS A 89 -49.96 -27.40 -4.42
CA LYS A 89 -50.29 -27.53 -2.99
C LYS A 89 -51.56 -28.36 -2.81
N GLY A 90 -51.52 -29.32 -1.89
CA GLY A 90 -52.68 -30.16 -1.59
C GLY A 90 -52.27 -31.47 -0.93
N SER A 91 -53.22 -32.37 -0.73
CA SER A 91 -52.96 -33.73 -0.25
C SER A 91 -53.52 -34.72 -1.25
N VAL A 92 -52.75 -35.74 -1.59
CA VAL A 92 -53.13 -36.76 -2.57
C VAL A 92 -52.68 -38.14 -2.10
N THR A 93 -53.53 -39.14 -2.31
CA THR A 93 -53.19 -40.54 -2.02
C THR A 93 -52.61 -41.20 -3.26
N ILE A 94 -51.43 -41.82 -3.11
CA ILE A 94 -50.77 -42.67 -4.10
C ILE A 94 -51.03 -44.13 -3.72
N THR A 95 -51.60 -44.90 -4.64
CA THR A 95 -51.96 -46.31 -4.41
C THR A 95 -51.09 -47.23 -5.25
N ALA A 96 -50.42 -48.17 -4.59
CA ALA A 96 -49.75 -49.31 -5.21
C ALA A 96 -50.69 -50.53 -5.18
N THR A 97 -50.99 -51.08 -6.34
CA THR A 97 -51.80 -52.31 -6.47
C THR A 97 -50.94 -53.42 -7.07
N GLY A 98 -50.78 -54.54 -6.37
CA GLY A 98 -49.98 -55.68 -6.82
C GLY A 98 -50.60 -57.01 -6.44
N LYS A 99 -50.14 -58.11 -7.02
CA LYS A 99 -50.62 -59.47 -6.72
C LYS A 99 -49.55 -60.28 -5.98
N ILE A 100 -49.93 -60.93 -4.88
CA ILE A 100 -49.10 -61.88 -4.15
C ILE A 100 -49.84 -63.21 -4.14
N GLN A 101 -49.24 -64.28 -4.67
CA GLN A 101 -49.86 -65.60 -4.78
C GLN A 101 -51.26 -65.54 -5.46
N GLY A 102 -51.38 -64.76 -6.54
CA GLY A 102 -52.62 -64.64 -7.33
C GLY A 102 -53.68 -63.70 -6.77
N LYS A 103 -53.60 -63.31 -5.48
CA LYS A 103 -54.55 -62.39 -4.83
C LYS A 103 -54.06 -60.94 -4.89
N GLU A 104 -54.96 -59.99 -5.14
CA GLU A 104 -54.66 -58.56 -5.20
C GLU A 104 -54.55 -57.95 -3.81
N TYR A 105 -53.53 -57.11 -3.62
CA TYR A 105 -53.30 -56.31 -2.42
C TYR A 105 -53.05 -54.85 -2.80
N LYS A 106 -53.44 -53.96 -1.90
CA LYS A 106 -53.25 -52.51 -2.06
C LYS A 106 -52.49 -51.96 -0.88
N ALA A 107 -51.61 -51.02 -1.16
CA ALA A 107 -50.97 -50.18 -0.16
C ALA A 107 -51.05 -48.72 -0.60
N VAL A 108 -51.26 -47.84 0.37
CA VAL A 108 -51.47 -46.41 0.11
C VAL A 108 -50.41 -45.58 0.80
N CYS A 109 -50.04 -44.47 0.16
CA CYS A 109 -49.19 -43.44 0.72
C CYS A 109 -49.85 -42.08 0.57
N THR A 110 -50.00 -41.35 1.67
CA THR A 110 -50.55 -39.99 1.67
C THR A 110 -49.43 -38.99 1.41
N VAL A 111 -49.50 -38.29 0.28
CA VAL A 111 -48.53 -37.28 -0.14
C VAL A 111 -49.12 -35.88 0.09
N LYS A 112 -48.53 -35.14 1.04
CA LYS A 112 -48.84 -33.74 1.28
C LYS A 112 -47.87 -32.86 0.51
N VAL A 113 -48.38 -32.01 -0.37
CA VAL A 113 -47.58 -31.07 -1.16
C VAL A 113 -47.65 -29.67 -0.56
N ASN A 114 -46.50 -29.16 -0.15
CA ASN A 114 -46.34 -27.77 0.28
C ASN A 114 -46.15 -26.85 -0.95
N PRO A 115 -46.58 -25.58 -0.89
CA PRO A 115 -46.35 -24.63 -1.97
C PRO A 115 -44.85 -24.40 -2.19
N SER A 116 -44.46 -24.11 -3.44
CA SER A 116 -43.08 -23.73 -3.74
C SER A 116 -42.71 -22.43 -3.02
N VAL A 117 -41.50 -22.37 -2.46
CA VAL A 117 -40.99 -21.16 -1.81
C VAL A 117 -40.65 -20.15 -2.90
N LYS A 118 -41.43 -19.07 -2.94
CA LYS A 118 -41.25 -17.96 -3.88
C LYS A 118 -40.37 -16.86 -3.28
N VAL A 119 -39.80 -16.03 -4.16
CA VAL A 119 -39.11 -14.80 -3.81
C VAL A 119 -40.06 -13.89 -3.03
N SER A 120 -39.63 -13.41 -1.87
CA SER A 120 -40.38 -12.50 -1.01
C SER A 120 -39.88 -11.06 -1.14
N SER A 121 -38.58 -10.86 -1.37
CA SER A 121 -37.96 -9.56 -1.58
C SER A 121 -36.73 -9.64 -2.47
N ILE A 122 -36.46 -8.53 -3.16
CA ILE A 122 -35.25 -8.29 -3.92
C ILE A 122 -34.74 -6.94 -3.44
N THR A 123 -33.45 -6.83 -3.15
CA THR A 123 -32.79 -5.55 -2.88
C THR A 123 -31.70 -5.33 -3.91
N MET A 124 -31.56 -4.10 -4.39
CA MET A 124 -30.46 -3.66 -5.23
C MET A 124 -29.71 -2.53 -4.55
N LYS A 125 -28.46 -2.30 -4.95
CA LYS A 125 -27.66 -1.13 -4.54
C LYS A 125 -28.39 0.19 -4.80
N LYS A 126 -28.00 1.23 -4.05
CA LYS A 126 -28.52 2.60 -4.18
C LYS A 126 -28.17 3.21 -5.54
N ALA A 127 -28.70 4.41 -5.79
CA ALA A 127 -28.47 5.16 -7.02
C ALA A 127 -26.98 5.28 -7.35
N GLN A 128 -26.64 5.14 -8.63
CA GLN A 128 -25.27 5.13 -9.13
C GLN A 128 -25.07 6.24 -10.17
N GLU A 129 -23.98 6.98 -10.03
CA GLU A 129 -23.47 7.83 -11.10
C GLU A 129 -22.47 7.04 -11.94
N MET A 130 -22.53 7.20 -13.26
CA MET A 130 -21.66 6.55 -14.24
C MET A 130 -21.21 7.55 -15.29
N ILE A 131 -20.03 7.35 -15.84
CA ILE A 131 -19.50 8.10 -16.98
C ILE A 131 -19.82 7.31 -18.25
N ILE A 132 -20.01 8.00 -19.39
CA ILE A 132 -20.24 7.33 -20.68
C ILE A 132 -19.16 6.28 -20.94
N GLY A 133 -19.57 5.06 -21.28
CA GLY A 133 -18.68 3.93 -21.53
C GLY A 133 -18.47 3.01 -20.32
N ASP A 134 -18.74 3.48 -19.10
CA ASP A 134 -18.60 2.69 -17.88
C ASP A 134 -19.47 1.42 -17.92
N LYS A 135 -18.96 0.39 -17.25
CA LYS A 135 -19.62 -0.90 -17.06
C LYS A 135 -19.58 -1.32 -15.60
N ILE A 136 -20.72 -1.75 -15.08
CA ILE A 136 -20.84 -2.31 -13.73
C ILE A 136 -21.72 -3.55 -13.77
N TRP A 137 -21.61 -4.40 -12.75
CA TRP A 137 -22.55 -5.49 -12.54
C TRP A 137 -23.63 -5.05 -11.54
N ALA A 138 -24.87 -5.48 -11.77
CA ALA A 138 -25.91 -5.34 -10.76
C ALA A 138 -25.51 -6.10 -9.49
N GLU A 139 -25.60 -5.42 -8.35
CA GLU A 139 -25.44 -6.03 -7.03
C GLU A 139 -26.82 -6.18 -6.40
N GLU A 140 -27.35 -7.42 -6.40
CA GLU A 140 -28.65 -7.75 -5.81
C GLU A 140 -28.61 -8.83 -4.73
N VAL A 141 -29.59 -8.79 -3.84
CA VAL A 141 -29.86 -9.86 -2.88
C VAL A 141 -31.31 -10.31 -3.06
N VAL A 142 -31.49 -11.62 -3.27
CA VAL A 142 -32.80 -12.25 -3.43
C VAL A 142 -33.12 -13.07 -2.18
N LEU A 143 -34.24 -12.75 -1.53
CA LEU A 143 -34.72 -13.46 -0.35
C LEU A 143 -36.09 -14.10 -0.59
N PRO A 144 -36.40 -15.23 0.07
CA PRO A 144 -35.50 -15.98 0.96
C PRO A 144 -34.44 -16.77 0.17
N LYS A 145 -33.32 -17.13 0.82
CA LYS A 145 -32.19 -17.82 0.17
C LYS A 145 -32.58 -19.17 -0.47
N ASN A 146 -33.61 -19.82 0.09
CA ASN A 146 -34.17 -21.10 -0.35
C ASN A 146 -35.35 -20.96 -1.33
N ALA A 147 -35.57 -19.80 -1.95
CA ALA A 147 -36.52 -19.66 -3.04
C ALA A 147 -36.18 -20.64 -4.18
N ALA A 148 -37.20 -21.30 -4.73
CA ALA A 148 -37.03 -22.38 -5.71
C ALA A 148 -36.54 -21.87 -7.08
N ASN A 149 -36.94 -20.67 -7.47
CA ASN A 149 -36.45 -19.98 -8.66
C ASN A 149 -36.00 -18.56 -8.26
N LYS A 150 -34.70 -18.29 -8.40
CA LYS A 150 -34.06 -17.01 -8.08
C LYS A 150 -33.69 -16.20 -9.31
N THR A 151 -34.06 -16.66 -10.51
CA THR A 151 -33.74 -15.99 -11.76
C THR A 151 -34.47 -14.64 -11.82
N LEU A 152 -33.70 -13.61 -12.18
CA LEU A 152 -34.19 -12.26 -12.35
C LEU A 152 -34.20 -11.88 -13.82
N LYS A 153 -35.18 -11.05 -14.19
CA LYS A 153 -35.22 -10.35 -15.48
C LYS A 153 -34.84 -8.90 -15.25
N PHE A 154 -33.75 -8.47 -15.88
CA PHE A 154 -33.31 -7.08 -15.88
C PHE A 154 -33.92 -6.30 -17.03
N THR A 155 -34.34 -5.07 -16.75
CA THR A 155 -34.87 -4.13 -17.73
C THR A 155 -34.40 -2.71 -17.41
N THR A 156 -34.36 -1.84 -18.41
CA THR A 156 -34.01 -0.42 -18.27
C THR A 156 -35.19 0.44 -18.74
N SER A 157 -35.44 1.55 -18.06
CA SER A 157 -36.45 2.53 -18.48
C SER A 157 -36.03 3.30 -19.74
N ASN A 158 -34.73 3.39 -20.04
CA ASN A 158 -34.24 4.09 -21.22
C ASN A 158 -32.94 3.46 -21.76
N LYS A 159 -33.06 2.63 -22.80
CA LYS A 159 -31.94 1.94 -23.46
C LYS A 159 -30.95 2.89 -24.15
N LYS A 160 -31.36 4.13 -24.49
CA LYS A 160 -30.47 5.12 -25.10
C LYS A 160 -29.49 5.71 -24.09
N VAL A 161 -29.86 5.72 -22.81
CA VAL A 161 -29.05 6.28 -21.71
C VAL A 161 -28.26 5.17 -21.01
N VAL A 162 -28.92 4.06 -20.67
CA VAL A 162 -28.28 2.89 -20.02
C VAL A 162 -28.82 1.60 -20.62
N SER A 163 -27.93 0.68 -21.00
CA SER A 163 -28.30 -0.69 -21.36
C SER A 163 -28.00 -1.66 -20.22
N VAL A 164 -28.75 -2.77 -20.16
CA VAL A 164 -28.53 -3.85 -19.19
C VAL A 164 -28.63 -5.20 -19.89
N SER A 165 -27.67 -6.08 -19.64
CA SER A 165 -27.64 -7.43 -20.21
C SER A 165 -28.55 -8.39 -19.44
N ALA A 166 -28.78 -9.59 -20.00
CA ALA A 166 -29.56 -10.63 -19.32
C ALA A 166 -28.91 -11.11 -18.02
N LEU A 167 -27.58 -10.99 -17.90
CA LEU A 167 -26.82 -11.36 -16.71
C LEU A 167 -26.68 -10.21 -15.70
N GLY A 168 -27.23 -9.02 -16.00
CA GLY A 168 -27.17 -7.85 -15.11
C GLY A 168 -25.94 -6.95 -15.31
N GLU A 169 -25.19 -7.08 -16.41
CA GLU A 169 -24.15 -6.10 -16.77
C GLU A 169 -24.82 -4.81 -17.26
N ILE A 170 -24.55 -3.69 -16.58
CA ILE A 170 -25.11 -2.37 -16.85
C ILE A 170 -24.05 -1.52 -17.54
N LYS A 171 -24.38 -0.95 -18.70
CA LYS A 171 -23.47 -0.09 -19.48
C LYS A 171 -24.05 1.31 -19.63
N ALA A 172 -23.25 2.33 -19.33
CA ALA A 172 -23.57 3.71 -19.61
C ALA A 172 -23.41 4.03 -21.10
N VAL A 173 -24.48 4.51 -21.74
CA VAL A 173 -24.55 4.70 -23.20
C VAL A 173 -24.52 6.17 -23.57
N ALA A 174 -25.35 6.99 -22.95
CA ALA A 174 -25.45 8.42 -23.24
C ALA A 174 -25.88 9.21 -21.99
N PRO A 175 -25.63 10.52 -21.92
CA PRO A 175 -26.01 11.35 -20.78
C PRO A 175 -27.50 11.28 -20.46
N GLY A 176 -27.82 11.33 -19.17
CA GLY A 176 -29.19 11.38 -18.67
C GLY A 176 -29.45 10.39 -17.54
N THR A 177 -30.71 10.16 -17.22
CA THR A 177 -31.09 9.25 -16.13
C THR A 177 -31.93 8.08 -16.64
N ALA A 178 -31.64 6.87 -16.16
CA ALA A 178 -32.43 5.67 -16.41
C ALA A 178 -32.63 4.88 -15.10
N THR A 179 -33.69 4.09 -15.03
CA THR A 179 -33.94 3.17 -13.91
C THR A 179 -33.78 1.74 -14.39
N ILE A 180 -32.88 0.99 -13.76
CA ILE A 180 -32.76 -0.46 -13.93
C ILE A 180 -33.74 -1.15 -12.98
N THR A 181 -34.50 -2.11 -13.50
CA THR A 181 -35.45 -2.92 -12.73
C THR A 181 -35.06 -4.39 -12.82
N ALA A 182 -34.85 -5.03 -11.68
CA ALA A 182 -34.68 -6.48 -11.56
C ALA A 182 -35.97 -7.11 -11.05
N ALA A 183 -36.60 -7.98 -11.84
CA ALA A 183 -37.88 -8.60 -11.52
C ALA A 183 -37.78 -10.13 -11.39
N ALA A 184 -38.37 -10.71 -10.35
CA ALA A 184 -38.38 -12.16 -10.16
C ALA A 184 -39.21 -12.87 -11.24
N MET A 185 -38.67 -13.95 -11.79
CA MET A 185 -39.33 -14.77 -12.82
C MET A 185 -40.15 -15.94 -12.27
N ASP A 186 -40.26 -16.09 -10.95
CA ASP A 186 -41.00 -17.16 -10.27
C ASP A 186 -42.52 -16.87 -10.11
N GLY A 187 -42.98 -15.77 -10.68
CA GLY A 187 -44.36 -15.31 -10.61
C GLY A 187 -44.74 -14.70 -9.25
N SER A 188 -43.79 -14.40 -8.36
CA SER A 188 -44.02 -13.65 -7.11
C SER A 188 -44.37 -12.17 -7.33
N LYS A 189 -44.09 -11.66 -8.54
CA LYS A 189 -44.23 -10.25 -8.93
C LYS A 189 -43.36 -9.29 -8.09
N LYS A 190 -42.31 -9.80 -7.45
CA LYS A 190 -41.35 -8.97 -6.70
C LYS A 190 -40.33 -8.35 -7.66
N SER A 191 -39.96 -7.11 -7.37
CA SER A 191 -38.98 -6.35 -8.16
C SER A 191 -38.20 -5.37 -7.29
N ALA A 192 -36.96 -5.08 -7.67
CA ALA A 192 -36.16 -3.98 -7.13
C ALA A 192 -35.79 -3.01 -8.26
N LYS A 193 -35.49 -1.76 -7.88
CA LYS A 193 -35.12 -0.69 -8.82
C LYS A 193 -33.83 -0.02 -8.36
N MET A 194 -33.02 0.40 -9.34
CA MET A 194 -31.82 1.20 -9.15
C MET A 194 -31.83 2.36 -10.14
N LYS A 195 -31.68 3.59 -9.65
CA LYS A 195 -31.52 4.78 -10.50
C LYS A 195 -30.06 4.89 -10.95
N VAL A 196 -29.84 5.08 -12.24
CA VAL A 196 -28.53 5.32 -12.83
C VAL A 196 -28.55 6.68 -13.50
N THR A 197 -27.59 7.53 -13.15
CA THR A 197 -27.34 8.84 -13.79
C THR A 197 -26.05 8.74 -14.59
N VAL A 198 -26.14 8.89 -15.91
CA VAL A 198 -24.97 8.95 -16.79
C VAL A 198 -24.60 10.40 -17.01
N LEU A 199 -23.35 10.74 -16.67
CA LEU A 199 -22.80 12.09 -16.77
C LEU A 199 -22.22 12.32 -18.17
N ASN A 200 -22.34 13.56 -18.67
CA ASN A 200 -21.79 13.93 -19.98
C ASN A 200 -20.29 14.17 -19.91
N ASN A 201 -19.57 13.97 -21.02
CA ASN A 201 -18.20 14.43 -21.17
C ASN A 201 -18.17 15.77 -21.90
N LEU A 202 -17.26 16.65 -21.50
CA LEU A 202 -17.00 17.93 -22.16
C LEU A 202 -15.65 17.88 -22.86
N SER A 203 -15.59 18.36 -24.10
CA SER A 203 -14.34 18.57 -24.83
C SER A 203 -14.29 20.03 -25.24
N LEU A 204 -13.27 20.75 -24.78
CA LEU A 204 -13.05 22.16 -25.09
C LEU A 204 -11.93 22.26 -26.11
N THR A 205 -12.21 22.99 -27.19
CA THR A 205 -11.33 23.18 -28.35
C THR A 205 -11.30 24.65 -28.75
N SER A 206 -10.50 25.01 -29.75
CA SER A 206 -10.54 26.34 -30.38
C SER A 206 -11.95 26.86 -30.73
N LYS A 207 -12.91 25.97 -31.02
CA LYS A 207 -14.29 26.35 -31.37
C LYS A 207 -15.09 26.91 -30.20
N ASP A 208 -14.68 26.59 -28.97
CA ASP A 208 -15.35 27.01 -27.74
C ASP A 208 -14.80 28.34 -27.23
N VAL A 209 -13.71 28.84 -27.83
CA VAL A 209 -13.07 30.11 -27.47
C VAL A 209 -13.88 31.27 -28.04
N ILE A 210 -14.34 32.15 -27.15
CA ILE A 210 -15.05 33.39 -27.47
C ILE A 210 -14.28 34.53 -26.79
N ASP A 211 -13.83 35.51 -27.58
CA ASP A 211 -13.05 36.67 -27.10
C ASP A 211 -11.84 36.28 -26.24
N GLY A 212 -11.14 35.21 -26.63
CA GLY A 212 -9.98 34.68 -25.91
C GLY A 212 -10.32 33.99 -24.59
N LYS A 213 -11.60 33.67 -24.36
CA LYS A 213 -12.08 33.04 -23.12
C LYS A 213 -12.97 31.84 -23.39
N ILE A 214 -12.98 30.91 -22.44
CA ILE A 214 -13.99 29.86 -22.32
C ILE A 214 -14.56 29.97 -20.91
N THR A 215 -15.88 29.99 -20.75
CA THR A 215 -16.51 30.00 -19.41
C THR A 215 -17.52 28.88 -19.28
N VAL A 216 -17.34 28.01 -18.28
CA VAL A 216 -18.22 26.89 -17.98
C VAL A 216 -18.70 27.05 -16.54
N SER A 217 -20.01 26.94 -16.29
CA SER A 217 -20.55 27.21 -14.95
C SER A 217 -21.70 26.31 -14.53
N GLY A 218 -21.70 25.88 -13.25
CA GLY A 218 -22.85 25.26 -12.57
C GLY A 218 -23.26 23.87 -13.08
N GLN A 219 -22.36 23.15 -13.76
CA GLN A 219 -22.64 21.84 -14.36
C GLN A 219 -21.88 20.70 -13.71
N VAL A 220 -22.37 19.47 -13.93
CA VAL A 220 -21.67 18.23 -13.56
C VAL A 220 -21.28 17.47 -14.83
N TYR A 221 -19.98 17.21 -14.98
CA TYR A 221 -19.44 16.37 -16.06
C TYR A 221 -18.84 15.08 -15.51
N GLY A 222 -18.86 14.04 -16.34
CA GLY A 222 -18.07 12.84 -16.15
C GLY A 222 -16.60 13.20 -16.35
N ASN A 223 -16.17 13.33 -17.60
CA ASN A 223 -14.83 13.81 -17.93
C ASN A 223 -14.88 15.19 -18.60
N VAL A 224 -13.81 15.96 -18.44
CA VAL A 224 -13.57 17.18 -19.21
C VAL A 224 -12.21 17.04 -19.88
N SER A 225 -12.08 17.44 -21.13
CA SER A 225 -10.80 17.49 -21.85
C SER A 225 -10.61 18.88 -22.42
N ILE A 226 -9.42 19.44 -22.23
CA ILE A 226 -9.00 20.72 -22.82
C ILE A 226 -7.92 20.40 -23.85
N ASP A 227 -8.30 20.57 -25.12
CA ASP A 227 -7.44 20.34 -26.28
C ASP A 227 -6.46 21.51 -26.46
N ASN A 228 -5.24 21.23 -26.91
CA ASN A 228 -4.21 22.27 -27.09
C ASN A 228 -4.58 23.36 -28.11
N SER A 229 -5.56 23.13 -28.99
CA SER A 229 -6.03 24.12 -29.97
C SER A 229 -6.67 25.35 -29.32
N VAL A 230 -7.00 25.32 -28.03
CA VAL A 230 -7.48 26.51 -27.30
C VAL A 230 -6.41 27.60 -27.17
N GLY A 231 -5.13 27.30 -27.43
CA GLY A 231 -4.04 28.28 -27.41
C GLY A 231 -3.85 28.93 -26.04
N GLU A 232 -3.82 30.27 -26.01
CA GLU A 232 -3.61 31.08 -24.80
C GLU A 232 -4.92 31.56 -24.14
N ALA A 233 -6.04 30.88 -24.45
CA ALA A 233 -7.33 31.27 -23.91
C ALA A 233 -7.37 31.24 -22.37
N GLN A 234 -8.17 32.13 -21.77
CA GLN A 234 -8.53 32.04 -20.36
C GLN A 234 -9.73 31.11 -20.18
N ILE A 235 -9.54 30.00 -19.47
CA ILE A 235 -10.57 29.00 -19.25
C ILE A 235 -11.11 29.15 -17.83
N ASN A 236 -12.36 29.58 -17.68
CA ASN A 236 -13.00 29.85 -16.40
C ASN A 236 -14.02 28.75 -16.07
N PHE A 237 -13.73 27.90 -15.08
CA PHE A 237 -14.71 26.99 -14.50
C PHE A 237 -15.23 27.58 -13.18
N ASN A 238 -16.53 27.81 -13.11
CA ASN A 238 -17.19 28.33 -11.90
C ASN A 238 -18.23 27.33 -11.39
N LYS A 239 -18.14 26.88 -10.14
CA LYS A 239 -19.12 25.97 -9.53
C LYS A 239 -19.32 24.68 -10.33
N LEU A 240 -18.24 24.14 -10.88
CA LEU A 240 -18.25 22.96 -11.75
C LEU A 240 -17.90 21.71 -10.93
N ARG A 241 -18.61 20.59 -11.17
CA ARG A 241 -18.20 19.27 -10.67
C ARG A 241 -17.74 18.37 -11.81
N ILE A 242 -16.55 17.80 -11.70
CA ILE A 242 -16.01 16.80 -12.64
C ILE A 242 -15.85 15.49 -11.87
N ALA A 243 -16.79 14.56 -12.07
CA ALA A 243 -16.88 13.29 -11.34
C ALA A 243 -15.87 12.23 -11.79
N GLY A 244 -15.21 12.45 -12.93
CA GLY A 244 -14.19 11.60 -13.54
C GLY A 244 -12.85 12.32 -13.59
N THR A 245 -12.39 12.66 -14.79
CA THR A 245 -11.07 13.26 -15.02
C THR A 245 -11.16 14.53 -15.86
N LEU A 246 -10.49 15.59 -15.39
CA LEU A 246 -10.09 16.74 -16.18
C LEU A 246 -8.76 16.42 -16.86
N ASN A 247 -8.76 16.28 -18.18
CA ASN A 247 -7.55 16.05 -18.98
C ASN A 247 -7.05 17.38 -19.53
N LEU A 248 -5.79 17.69 -19.22
CA LEU A 248 -5.05 18.83 -19.71
C LEU A 248 -3.99 18.32 -20.68
N GLU A 249 -3.97 18.82 -21.91
CA GLU A 249 -2.89 18.50 -22.85
C GLU A 249 -1.62 19.30 -22.55
N ASN A 250 -0.46 18.63 -22.62
CA ASN A 250 0.85 19.26 -22.43
C ASN A 250 1.18 20.26 -23.57
N ASN A 251 2.06 21.23 -23.30
CA ASN A 251 2.43 22.33 -24.21
C ASN A 251 1.30 23.31 -24.57
N ALA A 252 0.30 23.42 -23.69
CA ALA A 252 -0.82 24.32 -23.89
C ALA A 252 -0.64 25.60 -23.07
N GLY A 253 -0.73 26.76 -23.73
CA GLY A 253 -0.48 28.08 -23.13
C GLY A 253 -1.68 28.71 -22.41
N TYR A 254 -2.75 27.95 -22.14
CA TYR A 254 -3.96 28.47 -21.53
C TYR A 254 -3.81 28.67 -20.02
N ALA A 255 -4.56 29.65 -19.49
CA ALA A 255 -4.73 29.84 -18.06
C ALA A 255 -6.08 29.21 -17.63
N LEU A 256 -6.03 28.19 -16.76
CA LEU A 256 -7.24 27.56 -16.23
C LEU A 256 -7.59 28.15 -14.86
N ASN A 257 -8.67 28.92 -14.79
CA ASN A 257 -9.23 29.51 -13.59
C ASN A 257 -10.34 28.62 -13.03
N LEU A 258 -10.16 28.11 -11.82
CA LEU A 258 -11.11 27.27 -11.10
C LEU A 258 -11.66 28.03 -9.91
N ASN A 259 -12.97 28.21 -9.87
CA ASN A 259 -13.68 28.92 -8.81
C ASN A 259 -14.81 28.05 -8.26
N GLU A 260 -14.78 27.73 -6.97
CA GLU A 260 -15.74 26.85 -6.29
C GLU A 260 -15.98 25.49 -7.01
N CYS A 261 -14.93 24.89 -7.59
CA CYS A 261 -15.06 23.64 -8.34
C CYS A 261 -14.78 22.39 -7.49
N ASP A 262 -15.36 21.26 -7.87
CA ASP A 262 -15.12 19.92 -7.30
C ASP A 262 -14.61 18.99 -8.41
N ILE A 263 -13.29 18.81 -8.50
CA ILE A 263 -12.65 18.06 -9.58
C ILE A 263 -12.02 16.80 -8.99
N LYS A 264 -12.62 15.65 -9.34
CA LYS A 264 -12.19 14.37 -8.78
C LYS A 264 -10.77 13.99 -9.19
N ASN A 265 -10.38 14.20 -10.44
CA ASN A 265 -9.01 13.96 -10.91
C ASN A 265 -8.63 14.99 -11.98
N VAL A 266 -7.40 15.48 -11.93
CA VAL A 266 -6.73 16.21 -13.02
C VAL A 266 -5.62 15.32 -13.55
N ASN A 267 -5.51 15.21 -14.87
CA ASN A 267 -4.48 14.46 -15.56
C ASN A 267 -3.83 15.35 -16.62
N VAL A 268 -2.51 15.50 -16.57
CA VAL A 268 -1.74 16.21 -17.61
C VAL A 268 -1.10 15.17 -18.52
N LYS A 269 -1.56 15.08 -19.77
CA LYS A 269 -1.05 14.10 -20.75
C LYS A 269 0.04 14.71 -21.63
N ASP A 270 1.19 14.06 -21.69
CA ASP A 270 2.22 14.32 -22.71
C ASP A 270 1.85 13.61 -24.03
N LEU A 271 1.47 14.37 -25.06
CA LEU A 271 1.14 13.86 -26.39
C LEU A 271 2.36 13.83 -27.34
N SER A 272 3.56 14.22 -26.89
CA SER A 272 4.79 14.09 -27.68
C SER A 272 5.13 12.64 -28.04
N LYS A 273 4.53 11.67 -27.32
CA LYS A 273 4.67 10.21 -27.54
C LYS A 273 3.59 9.58 -28.45
N GLN A 274 2.61 10.34 -28.95
CA GLN A 274 1.78 9.86 -30.08
C GLN A 274 2.62 9.90 -31.37
N PRO A 275 2.39 9.04 -32.37
CA PRO A 275 3.18 9.04 -33.60
C PRO A 275 2.93 10.35 -34.37
N GLN A 276 3.75 11.36 -34.08
CA GLN A 276 3.78 12.60 -34.84
C GLN A 276 4.25 12.23 -36.24
N THR A 277 3.38 12.39 -37.24
CA THR A 277 3.80 12.42 -38.64
C THR A 277 4.75 13.59 -38.78
N ARG A 278 6.06 13.29 -38.79
CA ARG A 278 7.14 14.26 -38.98
C ARG A 278 6.85 15.15 -40.19
N LEU A 279 6.48 16.39 -39.96
CA LEU A 279 6.76 17.47 -40.89
C LEU A 279 8.02 18.15 -40.38
N SER A 280 9.13 17.77 -41.01
CA SER A 280 10.44 18.36 -40.84
C SER A 280 10.45 19.79 -41.39
N TYR A 281 10.45 20.79 -40.50
CA TYR A 281 11.07 22.09 -40.72
C TYR A 281 11.73 22.54 -39.40
N GLY A 282 12.93 23.12 -39.51
CA GLY A 282 13.96 23.16 -38.47
C GLY A 282 13.53 23.63 -37.07
N LEU A 283 13.80 22.79 -36.08
CA LEU A 283 13.77 23.16 -34.66
C LEU A 283 14.91 24.14 -34.37
N SER A 284 14.54 25.39 -34.09
CA SER A 284 15.34 26.26 -33.24
C SER A 284 15.26 25.72 -31.81
N LEU A 285 16.40 25.49 -31.17
CA LEU A 285 16.51 25.16 -29.75
C LEU A 285 16.20 26.41 -28.91
N ALA A 286 14.92 26.81 -28.80
CA ALA A 286 14.48 27.88 -27.89
C ALA A 286 12.96 27.93 -27.61
N ASP A 287 12.19 26.86 -27.83
CA ASP A 287 10.76 26.90 -27.46
C ASP A 287 10.61 26.49 -25.98
N GLU A 288 10.36 27.47 -25.12
CA GLU A 288 10.09 27.32 -23.70
C GLU A 288 8.93 26.32 -23.49
N ILE A 289 9.14 25.26 -22.69
CA ILE A 289 8.08 24.31 -22.36
C ILE A 289 6.99 25.07 -21.59
N LYS A 290 5.86 25.34 -22.25
CA LYS A 290 4.71 25.98 -21.60
C LYS A 290 4.06 24.99 -20.62
N ILE A 291 4.19 25.29 -19.33
CA ILE A 291 3.58 24.54 -18.23
C ILE A 291 2.14 25.05 -18.03
N PRO A 292 1.12 24.19 -17.93
CA PRO A 292 -0.25 24.62 -17.61
C PRO A 292 -0.28 25.40 -16.29
N VAL A 293 -0.89 26.58 -16.31
CA VAL A 293 -1.12 27.39 -15.10
C VAL A 293 -2.56 27.18 -14.65
N ILE A 294 -2.72 26.63 -13.45
CA ILE A 294 -4.02 26.43 -12.82
C ILE A 294 -4.18 27.47 -11.71
N ASN A 295 -5.06 28.45 -11.93
CA ASN A 295 -5.45 29.43 -10.93
C ASN A 295 -6.64 28.89 -10.13
N VAL A 296 -6.54 28.85 -8.81
CA VAL A 296 -7.58 28.32 -7.92
C VAL A 296 -8.09 29.43 -7.01
N THR A 297 -9.42 29.50 -6.84
CA THR A 297 -10.12 30.49 -6.01
C THR A 297 -11.34 29.85 -5.32
N GLY A 298 -11.84 30.46 -4.24
CA GLY A 298 -12.96 29.94 -3.44
C GLY A 298 -12.67 28.58 -2.77
N ASN A 299 -13.73 27.88 -2.30
CA ASN A 299 -13.64 26.56 -1.66
C ASN A 299 -13.46 25.40 -2.67
N THR A 300 -12.48 25.51 -3.55
CA THR A 300 -12.24 24.54 -4.63
C THR A 300 -11.51 23.27 -4.12
N LYS A 301 -11.89 22.09 -4.64
CA LYS A 301 -11.27 20.78 -4.36
C LYS A 301 -10.69 20.17 -5.63
N ILE A 302 -9.42 19.76 -5.61
CA ILE A 302 -8.73 19.25 -6.81
C ILE A 302 -7.79 18.11 -6.43
N ASN A 303 -8.03 16.89 -6.91
CA ASN A 303 -6.97 15.86 -6.88
C ASN A 303 -6.19 15.91 -8.19
N ILE A 304 -4.86 15.96 -8.12
CA ILE A 304 -3.99 16.14 -9.28
C ILE A 304 -3.11 14.90 -9.44
N ILE A 305 -3.46 14.05 -10.40
CA ILE A 305 -2.65 12.87 -10.74
C ILE A 305 -1.63 13.31 -11.79
N ILE A 306 -0.35 13.35 -11.40
CA ILE A 306 0.75 13.77 -12.26
C ILE A 306 1.53 12.54 -12.67
N THR A 307 1.51 12.18 -13.96
CA THR A 307 2.22 10.98 -14.43
C THR A 307 3.62 11.26 -14.96
N GLU A 308 3.89 12.40 -15.61
CA GLU A 308 5.19 12.65 -16.27
C GLU A 308 5.66 14.12 -16.37
N THR A 309 4.94 15.13 -15.88
CA THR A 309 5.24 16.57 -16.15
C THR A 309 5.18 17.47 -14.92
N SER A 310 5.69 18.71 -15.02
CA SER A 310 5.56 19.76 -13.99
C SER A 310 4.22 20.49 -14.08
N ILE A 311 3.71 21.05 -12.97
CA ILE A 311 2.48 21.87 -12.93
C ILE A 311 2.72 23.11 -12.07
N LYS A 312 2.19 24.27 -12.50
CA LYS A 312 2.10 25.48 -11.66
C LYS A 312 0.65 25.69 -11.19
N ILE A 313 0.47 25.82 -9.89
CA ILE A 313 -0.80 26.16 -9.24
C ILE A 313 -0.63 27.52 -8.55
N ILE A 314 -1.53 28.44 -8.85
CA ILE A 314 -1.54 29.78 -8.24
C ILE A 314 -2.88 29.93 -7.52
N GLN A 315 -2.85 30.40 -6.28
CA GLN A 315 -4.04 30.83 -5.58
C GLN A 315 -4.07 32.35 -5.50
N GLY A 316 -5.02 32.97 -6.20
CA GLY A 316 -5.04 34.42 -6.40
C GLY A 316 -5.84 35.21 -5.36
N ASP A 317 -6.75 34.57 -4.63
CA ASP A 317 -7.73 35.23 -3.75
C ASP A 317 -7.55 34.96 -2.25
N GLY A 318 -6.64 34.05 -1.87
CA GLY A 318 -6.35 33.68 -0.49
C GLY A 318 -7.42 32.84 0.22
N SER A 319 -8.33 32.18 -0.51
CA SER A 319 -9.32 31.24 0.05
C SER A 319 -8.69 29.96 0.66
N GLU A 320 -9.46 29.05 1.26
CA GLU A 320 -8.92 27.74 1.68
C GLU A 320 -9.07 26.70 0.55
N VAL A 321 -7.95 26.14 0.06
CA VAL A 321 -7.98 24.95 -0.80
C VAL A 321 -7.86 23.71 0.08
N GLN A 322 -8.87 22.83 -0.02
CA GLN A 322 -9.05 21.78 0.99
C GLN A 322 -8.13 20.56 0.80
N GLU A 323 -7.76 20.23 -0.44
CA GLU A 323 -6.94 19.05 -0.73
C GLU A 323 -6.33 19.15 -2.13
N ILE A 324 -5.00 18.99 -2.23
CA ILE A 324 -4.29 18.61 -3.46
C ILE A 324 -3.68 17.25 -3.17
N LYS A 325 -4.06 16.21 -3.93
CA LYS A 325 -3.43 14.89 -3.90
C LYS A 325 -2.55 14.71 -5.13
N LEU A 326 -1.25 14.52 -4.93
CA LEU A 326 -0.32 14.08 -5.98
C LEU A 326 -0.27 12.54 -6.01
N ASP A 327 -0.18 11.93 -7.20
CA ASP A 327 0.06 10.48 -7.40
C ASP A 327 1.03 10.29 -8.57
N ALA A 328 2.31 10.14 -8.26
CA ALA A 328 3.41 9.93 -9.21
C ALA A 328 3.49 8.46 -9.64
N LYS A 329 3.68 8.16 -10.94
CA LYS A 329 3.94 6.79 -11.40
C LYS A 329 5.39 6.58 -11.84
N ASP A 330 6.01 5.58 -11.22
CA ASP A 330 7.21 4.78 -11.48
C ASP A 330 8.56 5.38 -11.98
N THR A 331 8.70 6.57 -12.57
CA THR A 331 10.05 7.09 -12.96
C THR A 331 10.21 8.61 -13.20
N GLY A 332 9.23 9.46 -12.84
CA GLY A 332 9.30 10.91 -13.14
C GLY A 332 9.81 11.79 -11.99
N ASN A 333 10.64 12.79 -12.31
CA ASN A 333 10.80 13.99 -11.46
C ASN A 333 9.53 14.84 -11.61
N ILE A 334 8.81 15.06 -10.52
CA ILE A 334 7.63 15.91 -10.46
C ILE A 334 8.02 17.23 -9.81
N SER A 335 7.79 18.34 -10.48
CA SER A 335 7.88 19.66 -9.87
C SER A 335 6.49 20.30 -9.79
N LEU A 336 6.11 20.68 -8.58
CA LEU A 336 4.91 21.46 -8.28
C LEU A 336 5.33 22.85 -7.84
N SER A 337 4.86 23.88 -8.53
CA SER A 337 5.01 25.27 -8.08
C SER A 337 3.70 25.77 -7.48
N LEU A 338 3.73 26.19 -6.21
CA LEU A 338 2.61 26.80 -5.49
C LEU A 338 2.91 28.28 -5.26
N GLU A 339 1.95 29.15 -5.55
CA GLU A 339 2.05 30.59 -5.29
C GLU A 339 0.78 31.09 -4.58
N GLY A 340 0.93 31.73 -3.40
CA GLY A 340 -0.19 32.27 -2.62
C GLY A 340 -1.07 31.24 -1.91
N TYR A 341 -0.69 29.95 -1.94
CA TYR A 341 -1.55 28.86 -1.51
C TYR A 341 -1.79 28.84 0.00
N LYS A 342 -3.05 28.71 0.42
CA LYS A 342 -3.46 28.56 1.83
C LYS A 342 -4.34 27.33 2.02
N GLY A 343 -3.89 26.38 2.85
CA GLY A 343 -4.66 25.17 3.17
C GLY A 343 -3.83 23.91 3.35
N ALA A 344 -4.50 22.75 3.28
CA ALA A 344 -3.87 21.44 3.47
C ALA A 344 -3.34 20.86 2.16
N LEU A 345 -2.26 20.06 2.22
CA LEU A 345 -1.60 19.45 1.07
C LEU A 345 -1.32 17.97 1.32
N PHE A 346 -1.73 17.09 0.41
CA PHE A 346 -1.47 15.65 0.49
C PHE A 346 -0.59 15.20 -0.67
N VAL A 347 0.55 14.59 -0.37
CA VAL A 347 1.50 14.11 -1.37
C VAL A 347 1.59 12.59 -1.24
N SER A 348 1.18 11.86 -2.27
CA SER A 348 1.52 10.44 -2.41
C SER A 348 2.31 10.24 -3.69
N ALA A 349 3.26 9.31 -3.69
CA ALA A 349 3.99 8.98 -4.90
C ALA A 349 4.31 7.48 -4.91
N ALA A 350 4.37 6.89 -6.11
CA ALA A 350 4.86 5.53 -6.29
C ALA A 350 6.40 5.48 -6.17
N SER A 351 6.90 4.25 -6.17
CA SER A 351 8.31 3.91 -5.98
C SER A 351 9.26 4.70 -6.89
N ASN A 352 10.36 5.22 -6.32
CA ASN A 352 11.46 5.93 -6.98
C ASN A 352 11.15 7.33 -7.58
N ALA A 353 9.99 7.94 -7.29
CA ALA A 353 9.72 9.31 -7.74
C ALA A 353 10.51 10.37 -6.95
N LYS A 354 10.94 11.44 -7.63
CA LYS A 354 11.41 12.68 -6.97
C LYS A 354 10.29 13.71 -7.06
N VAL A 355 9.88 14.26 -5.92
CA VAL A 355 8.84 15.29 -5.84
C VAL A 355 9.46 16.57 -5.30
N ASP A 356 9.54 17.61 -6.13
CA ASP A 356 9.99 18.94 -5.75
C ASP A 356 8.77 19.88 -5.64
N ILE A 357 8.51 20.44 -4.46
CA ILE A 357 7.42 21.38 -4.21
C ILE A 357 8.03 22.75 -3.93
N ASN A 358 7.85 23.70 -4.85
CA ASN A 358 8.36 25.05 -4.75
C ASN A 358 7.22 25.99 -4.36
N MET A 359 7.30 26.61 -3.19
CA MET A 359 6.25 27.42 -2.60
C MET A 359 6.67 28.88 -2.55
N LYS A 360 5.79 29.80 -2.93
CA LYS A 360 6.02 31.24 -2.83
C LYS A 360 4.79 31.89 -2.19
N ALA A 361 4.97 32.64 -1.11
CA ALA A 361 3.89 33.30 -0.36
C ALA A 361 2.79 32.32 0.11
N CYS A 362 3.15 31.08 0.44
CA CYS A 362 2.18 30.05 0.84
C CYS A 362 2.08 29.90 2.37
N GLU A 363 0.86 29.61 2.86
CA GLU A 363 0.57 29.22 4.25
C GLU A 363 -0.04 27.81 4.25
N ILE A 364 0.80 26.78 4.26
CA ILE A 364 0.35 25.39 4.28
C ILE A 364 -0.03 25.03 5.72
N THR A 365 -1.31 24.77 6.00
CA THR A 365 -1.77 24.46 7.38
C THR A 365 -1.31 23.07 7.82
N SER A 366 -1.44 22.08 6.93
CA SER A 366 -0.97 20.72 7.13
C SER A 366 -0.52 20.08 5.82
N LEU A 367 0.65 19.47 5.80
CA LEU A 367 1.20 18.68 4.70
C LEU A 367 1.37 17.23 5.16
N SER A 368 0.81 16.27 4.42
CA SER A 368 1.13 14.85 4.65
C SER A 368 1.78 14.26 3.40
N ALA A 369 2.95 13.67 3.57
CA ALA A 369 3.72 13.04 2.52
C ALA A 369 3.83 11.53 2.78
N GLN A 370 3.38 10.72 1.83
CA GLN A 370 3.49 9.27 1.86
C GLN A 370 4.43 8.78 0.77
N GLY A 371 5.39 7.95 1.17
CA GLY A 371 6.33 7.39 0.24
C GLY A 371 6.84 5.98 0.50
N THR A 372 7.35 5.37 -0.57
CA THR A 372 8.00 4.06 -0.54
C THR A 372 9.51 4.19 -0.74
N THR A 373 10.24 3.08 -0.62
CA THR A 373 11.69 3.02 -0.81
C THR A 373 12.14 3.74 -2.10
N GLY A 374 13.21 4.53 -2.01
CA GLY A 374 13.81 5.24 -3.15
C GLY A 374 13.13 6.57 -3.52
N GLN A 375 12.04 6.95 -2.85
CA GLN A 375 11.39 8.23 -3.10
C GLN A 375 12.09 9.38 -2.39
N SER A 376 12.16 10.53 -3.06
CA SER A 376 12.56 11.80 -2.44
C SER A 376 11.47 12.88 -2.55
N LEU A 377 11.35 13.69 -1.50
CA LEU A 377 10.51 14.89 -1.45
C LEU A 377 11.38 16.08 -1.09
N ALA A 378 11.32 17.17 -1.85
CA ALA A 378 11.88 18.45 -1.46
C ALA A 378 10.76 19.48 -1.30
N LEU A 379 10.74 20.17 -0.17
CA LEU A 379 9.84 21.29 0.11
C LEU A 379 10.68 22.56 0.11
N ASN A 380 10.47 23.45 -0.86
CA ASN A 380 11.30 24.61 -1.08
C ASN A 380 10.49 25.89 -0.87
N ASP A 381 11.00 26.80 -0.04
CA ASP A 381 10.56 28.20 -0.07
C ASP A 381 11.28 28.93 -1.20
N ALA A 382 10.51 29.35 -2.20
CA ALA A 382 10.94 30.14 -3.36
C ALA A 382 10.73 31.65 -3.14
N GLY A 383 10.27 32.07 -1.96
CA GLY A 383 10.15 33.48 -1.58
C GLY A 383 11.50 34.19 -1.52
N THR A 384 11.58 35.37 -2.12
CA THR A 384 12.81 36.20 -2.09
C THR A 384 12.73 37.38 -1.12
N THR A 385 11.51 37.70 -0.65
CA THR A 385 11.22 38.76 0.31
C THR A 385 10.40 38.23 1.48
N GLU A 386 10.32 38.96 2.59
CA GLU A 386 9.56 38.53 3.78
C GLU A 386 8.08 38.26 3.48
N ALA A 387 7.45 39.08 2.63
CA ALA A 387 6.05 38.89 2.22
C ALA A 387 5.84 37.69 1.28
N GLU A 388 6.92 37.18 0.69
CA GLU A 388 6.89 36.03 -0.22
C GLU A 388 7.33 34.73 0.45
N LYS A 389 7.72 34.75 1.73
CA LYS A 389 8.12 33.54 2.44
C LYS A 389 6.94 32.60 2.61
N SER A 390 7.24 31.31 2.56
CA SER A 390 6.25 30.25 2.75
C SER A 390 6.42 29.57 4.10
N THR A 391 5.31 29.08 4.66
CA THR A 391 5.31 28.37 5.96
C THR A 391 4.51 27.07 5.88
N VAL A 392 4.89 26.10 6.71
CA VAL A 392 4.15 24.84 6.91
C VAL A 392 3.78 24.71 8.39
N GLY A 393 2.50 24.64 8.72
CA GLY A 393 2.03 24.41 10.08
C GLY A 393 2.48 23.04 10.60
N SER A 394 1.91 21.97 10.03
CA SER A 394 2.33 20.60 10.35
C SER A 394 2.75 19.84 9.11
N LEU A 395 3.89 19.16 9.14
CA LEU A 395 4.38 18.25 8.10
C LEU A 395 4.41 16.83 8.66
N THR A 396 3.71 15.88 8.06
CA THR A 396 3.73 14.47 8.45
C THR A 396 4.35 13.63 7.33
N VAL A 397 5.41 12.91 7.65
CA VAL A 397 6.10 11.96 6.77
C VAL A 397 5.66 10.54 7.12
N THR A 398 5.27 9.77 6.11
CA THR A 398 4.87 8.36 6.21
C THR A 398 5.65 7.49 5.22
N GLY A 399 6.05 6.29 5.67
CA GLY A 399 6.78 5.31 4.86
C GLY A 399 8.28 5.60 4.71
N GLN A 400 8.94 5.00 3.71
CA GLN A 400 10.41 5.07 3.49
C GLN A 400 10.83 6.29 2.67
N LEU A 401 10.34 7.47 3.05
CA LEU A 401 10.57 8.71 2.31
C LEU A 401 11.88 9.40 2.73
N ALA A 402 12.63 9.90 1.74
CA ALA A 402 13.69 10.88 1.97
C ALA A 402 13.14 12.30 1.76
N ALA A 403 12.92 13.05 2.84
CA ALA A 403 12.38 14.40 2.79
C ALA A 403 13.47 15.47 3.04
N VAL A 404 13.51 16.51 2.22
CA VAL A 404 14.35 17.69 2.39
C VAL A 404 13.43 18.90 2.62
N VAL A 405 13.54 19.51 3.79
CA VAL A 405 12.67 20.59 4.25
C VAL A 405 13.44 21.91 4.19
N ASN A 406 13.31 22.61 3.06
CA ASN A 406 13.87 23.94 2.80
C ASN A 406 12.81 25.05 3.00
N VAL A 407 11.85 24.84 3.92
CA VAL A 407 10.78 25.79 4.28
C VAL A 407 10.61 25.81 5.79
N THR A 408 10.23 26.96 6.38
CA THR A 408 9.94 27.03 7.81
C THR A 408 8.72 26.19 8.16
N ALA A 409 8.83 25.35 9.21
CA ALA A 409 7.73 24.52 9.68
C ALA A 409 7.47 24.67 11.19
N ALA A 410 6.22 24.62 11.65
CA ALA A 410 5.95 24.60 13.08
C ALA A 410 6.16 23.20 13.67
N THR A 411 5.62 22.16 13.03
CA THR A 411 5.78 20.77 13.48
C THR A 411 6.13 19.84 12.33
N LEU A 412 7.12 18.98 12.52
CA LEU A 412 7.46 17.86 11.64
C LEU A 412 7.19 16.54 12.38
N ASN A 413 6.36 15.66 11.83
CA ASN A 413 6.04 14.35 12.37
C ASN A 413 6.59 13.26 11.45
N ILE A 414 7.35 12.31 11.99
CA ILE A 414 7.73 11.08 11.30
C ILE A 414 6.89 9.96 11.93
N ASP A 415 5.93 9.44 11.17
CA ASP A 415 4.94 8.48 11.66
C ASP A 415 5.56 7.12 12.02
N ALA A 416 4.91 6.36 12.91
CA ALA A 416 5.37 5.05 13.37
C ALA A 416 5.53 4.02 12.25
N ALA A 417 4.80 4.16 11.13
CA ALA A 417 4.94 3.30 9.96
C ALA A 417 6.16 3.66 9.07
N SER A 418 6.91 4.71 9.41
CA SER A 418 7.98 5.30 8.58
C SER A 418 9.35 4.69 8.86
N ASN A 419 9.45 3.37 8.74
CA ASN A 419 10.69 2.65 9.05
C ASN A 419 11.80 2.99 8.05
N GLY A 420 12.87 3.65 8.48
CA GLY A 420 13.99 4.06 7.64
C GLY A 420 13.77 5.38 6.89
N ALA A 421 12.82 6.21 7.33
CA ALA A 421 12.64 7.55 6.78
C ALA A 421 13.87 8.43 7.04
N SER A 422 14.21 9.30 6.10
CA SER A 422 15.29 10.27 6.25
C SER A 422 14.73 11.68 6.07
N VAL A 423 14.97 12.58 7.03
CA VAL A 423 14.51 13.95 6.95
C VAL A 423 15.67 14.92 7.19
N THR A 424 15.89 15.83 6.25
CA THR A 424 16.88 16.92 6.37
C THR A 424 16.15 18.25 6.55
N CYS A 425 16.46 18.98 7.62
CA CYS A 425 15.84 20.26 7.96
C CYS A 425 16.81 21.41 7.71
N ASN A 426 16.60 22.12 6.61
CA ASN A 426 17.45 23.24 6.16
C ASN A 426 16.87 24.62 6.49
N LYS A 427 15.69 24.66 7.11
CA LYS A 427 15.03 25.86 7.60
C LYS A 427 14.49 25.62 9.01
N PRO A 428 14.13 26.69 9.74
CA PRO A 428 13.68 26.55 11.11
C PRO A 428 12.47 25.63 11.26
N VAL A 429 12.53 24.71 12.24
CA VAL A 429 11.41 23.85 12.64
C VAL A 429 11.16 23.98 14.14
N THR A 430 9.94 24.31 14.58
CA THR A 430 9.72 24.47 16.04
C THR A 430 9.78 23.14 16.79
N THR A 431 9.17 22.08 16.27
CA THR A 431 9.19 20.75 16.91
C THR A 431 9.26 19.62 15.90
N ILE A 432 10.09 18.62 16.17
CA ILE A 432 10.13 17.36 15.43
C ILE A 432 9.63 16.23 16.35
N ASN A 433 8.62 15.50 15.94
CA ASN A 433 8.14 14.28 16.61
C ASN A 433 8.50 13.07 15.74
N ASN A 434 9.30 12.14 16.24
CA ASN A 434 9.72 10.95 15.51
C ASN A 434 9.25 9.66 16.21
N ALA A 435 8.35 8.94 15.55
CA ALA A 435 7.95 7.59 15.95
C ALA A 435 8.49 6.49 15.02
N GLY A 436 9.07 6.87 13.87
CA GLY A 436 9.62 5.93 12.89
C GLY A 436 10.86 5.20 13.40
N GLN A 437 10.97 3.91 13.07
CA GLN A 437 12.12 3.08 13.45
C GLN A 437 13.24 3.25 12.43
N GLY A 438 14.50 3.34 12.86
CA GLY A 438 15.63 3.48 11.93
C GLY A 438 15.65 4.82 11.20
N SER A 439 14.92 5.83 11.70
CA SER A 439 14.81 7.14 11.07
C SER A 439 16.13 7.90 11.16
N SER A 440 16.44 8.70 10.14
CA SER A 440 17.55 9.65 10.15
C SER A 440 17.03 11.08 10.10
N ILE A 441 17.47 11.92 11.02
CA ILE A 441 17.11 13.33 11.12
C ILE A 441 18.40 14.15 11.02
N ILE A 442 18.51 14.98 10.00
CA ILE A 442 19.66 15.87 9.79
C ILE A 442 19.19 17.31 10.02
N VAL A 443 19.88 18.03 10.89
CA VAL A 443 19.56 19.40 11.29
C VAL A 443 20.68 20.33 10.83
N THR A 444 20.37 21.23 9.89
CA THR A 444 21.30 22.26 9.39
C THR A 444 20.83 23.68 9.68
N SER A 445 19.72 23.80 10.41
CA SER A 445 19.13 25.07 10.84
C SER A 445 18.61 24.95 12.27
N THR A 446 17.82 25.92 12.72
CA THR A 446 17.29 25.93 14.08
C THR A 446 16.11 24.98 14.24
N VAL A 447 16.23 24.03 15.16
CA VAL A 447 15.12 23.22 15.65
C VAL A 447 14.85 23.55 17.11
N GLY A 448 13.59 23.81 17.47
CA GLY A 448 13.24 24.07 18.87
C GLY A 448 13.42 22.81 19.71
N ASN A 449 12.58 21.80 19.46
CA ASN A 449 12.57 20.55 20.20
C ASN A 449 12.52 19.34 19.27
N ILE A 450 13.15 18.24 19.67
CA ILE A 450 13.02 16.94 19.03
C ILE A 450 12.52 15.94 20.08
N VAL A 451 11.42 15.25 19.81
CA VAL A 451 10.88 14.17 20.63
C VAL A 451 10.91 12.90 19.81
N SER A 452 11.69 11.90 20.22
CA SER A 452 11.88 10.66 19.47
C SER A 452 11.52 9.42 20.30
N THR A 453 10.49 8.70 19.88
CA THR A 453 10.10 7.39 20.42
C THR A 453 10.59 6.23 19.54
N GLY A 454 11.11 6.52 18.34
CA GLY A 454 11.61 5.53 17.39
C GLY A 454 12.94 4.90 17.83
N ASN A 455 13.09 3.59 17.73
CA ASN A 455 14.38 2.93 17.97
C ASN A 455 15.30 3.09 16.77
N ASN A 456 16.61 2.92 16.97
CA ASN A 456 17.64 3.05 15.94
C ASN A 456 17.61 4.41 15.22
N THR A 457 17.18 5.46 15.92
CA THR A 457 17.06 6.78 15.33
C THR A 457 18.42 7.47 15.33
N THR A 458 18.78 8.13 14.23
CA THR A 458 19.93 9.04 14.19
C THR A 458 19.46 10.48 14.13
N VAL A 459 19.97 11.31 15.02
CA VAL A 459 19.84 12.77 14.97
C VAL A 459 21.23 13.34 14.76
N HIS A 460 21.48 13.92 13.60
CA HIS A 460 22.75 14.56 13.28
C HIS A 460 22.57 16.08 13.19
N VAL A 461 23.27 16.83 14.03
CA VAL A 461 23.24 18.30 14.07
C VAL A 461 24.54 18.82 13.49
N THR A 462 24.47 19.36 12.27
CA THR A 462 25.64 19.93 11.58
C THR A 462 26.13 21.20 12.28
N ASP A 463 27.33 21.67 11.93
CA ASP A 463 27.96 22.89 12.48
C ASP A 463 27.08 24.15 12.50
N SER A 464 26.19 24.27 11.52
CA SER A 464 25.23 25.36 11.33
C SER A 464 23.86 25.09 11.97
N GLY A 465 23.63 23.86 12.42
CA GLY A 465 22.43 23.42 13.10
C GLY A 465 22.44 23.78 14.58
N THR A 466 21.26 24.15 15.09
CA THR A 466 21.06 24.40 16.53
C THR A 466 19.78 23.70 16.98
N VAL A 467 19.84 22.92 18.04
CA VAL A 467 18.67 22.30 18.67
C VAL A 467 18.54 22.78 20.11
N GLY A 468 17.33 23.19 20.51
CA GLY A 468 17.05 23.51 21.90
C GLY A 468 17.12 22.24 22.75
N THR A 469 16.11 21.38 22.62
CA THR A 469 16.03 20.14 23.40
C THR A 469 15.88 18.90 22.52
N VAL A 470 16.48 17.78 22.93
CA VAL A 470 16.23 16.46 22.36
C VAL A 470 15.77 15.50 23.47
N LEU A 471 14.55 14.98 23.37
CA LEU A 471 14.04 13.90 24.20
C LEU A 471 14.09 12.59 23.42
N SER A 472 14.99 11.68 23.80
CA SER A 472 15.17 10.36 23.18
C SER A 472 14.62 9.24 24.06
N GLN A 473 13.41 8.77 23.74
CA GLN A 473 12.72 7.67 24.42
C GLN A 473 12.94 6.31 23.72
N GLY A 474 13.36 6.33 22.44
CA GLY A 474 13.72 5.13 21.70
C GLY A 474 15.04 4.51 22.15
N ASN A 475 15.26 3.25 21.82
CA ASN A 475 16.50 2.53 22.11
C ASN A 475 17.48 2.59 20.92
N GLN A 476 18.77 2.35 21.17
CA GLN A 476 19.81 2.27 20.12
C GLN A 476 19.89 3.51 19.22
N SER A 477 19.54 4.67 19.77
CA SER A 477 19.49 5.93 19.04
C SER A 477 20.74 6.76 19.30
N THR A 478 21.12 7.56 18.31
CA THR A 478 22.40 8.26 18.29
C THR A 478 22.15 9.74 18.00
N ILE A 479 22.63 10.62 18.88
CA ILE A 479 22.58 12.07 18.72
C ILE A 479 24.00 12.58 18.57
N THR A 480 24.36 13.12 17.40
CA THR A 480 25.75 13.48 17.09
C THR A 480 25.87 14.76 16.27
N GLY A 481 27.09 15.28 16.18
CA GLY A 481 27.48 16.28 15.20
C GLY A 481 28.14 17.50 15.83
N ASP A 482 28.64 18.39 14.97
CA ASP A 482 29.46 19.55 15.39
C ASP A 482 28.62 20.80 15.69
N GLY A 483 27.30 20.70 15.57
CA GLY A 483 26.36 21.76 15.89
C GLY A 483 26.13 21.95 17.38
N THR A 484 25.14 22.78 17.71
CA THR A 484 24.77 23.04 19.12
C THR A 484 23.50 22.29 19.47
N VAL A 485 23.53 21.51 20.56
CA VAL A 485 22.33 21.00 21.22
C VAL A 485 22.36 21.49 22.66
N THR A 486 21.33 22.18 23.14
CA THR A 486 21.37 22.75 24.50
C THR A 486 21.18 21.65 25.54
N ASN A 487 20.06 20.91 25.46
CA ASN A 487 19.73 19.84 26.39
C ASN A 487 19.38 18.54 25.65
N VAL A 488 19.87 17.42 26.15
CA VAL A 488 19.50 16.08 25.70
C VAL A 488 18.97 15.30 26.90
N LYS A 489 17.77 14.76 26.80
CA LYS A 489 17.19 13.86 27.80
C LYS A 489 17.05 12.47 27.20
N ILE A 490 17.66 11.48 27.84
CA ILE A 490 17.64 10.08 27.43
C ILE A 490 16.71 9.31 28.37
N GLU A 491 15.70 8.65 27.80
CA GLU A 491 14.79 7.74 28.52
C GLU A 491 14.85 6.29 27.99
N GLY A 492 15.36 6.08 26.76
CA GLY A 492 15.59 4.75 26.20
C GLY A 492 16.97 4.15 26.51
N ASN A 493 17.19 2.88 26.12
CA ASN A 493 18.43 2.15 26.38
C ASN A 493 19.39 2.15 25.18
N ASN A 494 20.67 1.96 25.45
CA ASN A 494 21.75 1.83 24.46
C ASN A 494 21.86 3.04 23.53
N ASN A 495 21.57 4.24 24.05
CA ASN A 495 21.63 5.47 23.28
C ASN A 495 23.03 6.08 23.34
N SER A 496 23.40 6.85 22.32
CA SER A 496 24.69 7.55 22.27
C SER A 496 24.50 9.04 22.04
N VAL A 497 25.25 9.87 22.74
CA VAL A 497 25.26 11.32 22.60
C VAL A 497 26.70 11.83 22.46
N ASP A 498 26.97 12.49 21.33
CA ASP A 498 28.27 13.09 21.03
C ASP A 498 28.06 14.42 20.30
N VAL A 499 27.64 15.43 21.08
CA VAL A 499 27.44 16.80 20.61
C VAL A 499 28.13 17.76 21.58
N PRO A 500 29.11 18.56 21.14
CA PRO A 500 29.83 19.48 22.01
C PRO A 500 28.91 20.46 22.76
N GLY A 501 29.18 20.65 24.06
CA GLY A 501 28.44 21.57 24.94
C GLY A 501 27.03 21.19 25.31
N ALA A 502 26.56 19.99 24.94
CA ALA A 502 25.25 19.53 25.35
C ALA A 502 25.25 19.15 26.84
N THR A 503 24.20 19.56 27.55
CA THR A 503 23.84 18.99 28.86
C THR A 503 22.97 17.76 28.63
N VAL A 504 23.42 16.60 29.10
CA VAL A 504 22.78 15.29 28.90
C VAL A 504 22.23 14.76 30.22
N GLU A 505 20.92 14.64 30.32
CA GLU A 505 20.22 13.99 31.43
C GLU A 505 19.87 12.54 31.06
N VAL A 506 20.36 11.58 31.84
CA VAL A 506 20.12 10.15 31.64
C VAL A 506 19.11 9.65 32.66
N GLY A 507 17.97 9.13 32.21
CA GLY A 507 16.91 8.63 33.09
C GLY A 507 17.34 7.41 33.90
N ASP A 508 16.67 7.20 35.04
CA ASP A 508 17.01 6.15 36.02
C ASP A 508 16.97 4.71 35.46
N ASN A 509 16.30 4.50 34.33
CA ASN A 509 16.14 3.18 33.69
C ASN A 509 16.80 3.10 32.30
N SER A 510 17.66 4.06 31.95
CA SER A 510 18.28 4.20 30.62
C SER A 510 19.67 3.57 30.57
N ASN A 511 19.72 2.24 30.49
CA ASN A 511 20.95 1.47 30.56
C ASN A 511 21.76 1.51 29.26
N GLY A 512 23.09 1.42 29.36
CA GLY A 512 23.99 1.35 28.20
C GLY A 512 24.12 2.66 27.44
N THR A 513 23.84 3.79 28.10
CA THR A 513 23.98 5.12 27.47
C THR A 513 25.46 5.49 27.37
N VAL A 514 25.86 6.00 26.21
CA VAL A 514 27.21 6.50 25.94
C VAL A 514 27.15 8.01 25.74
N VAL A 515 28.01 8.75 26.43
CA VAL A 515 28.13 10.21 26.31
C VAL A 515 29.60 10.55 26.09
N ASP A 516 29.93 11.29 25.03
CA ASP A 516 31.33 11.65 24.68
C ASP A 516 32.24 10.40 24.62
N GLY A 517 31.73 9.34 24.00
CA GLY A 517 32.41 8.04 23.84
C GLY A 517 32.63 7.26 25.15
N LYS A 518 32.01 7.65 26.26
CA LYS A 518 32.13 6.99 27.57
C LYS A 518 30.79 6.46 28.04
N ASP A 519 30.79 5.26 28.61
CA ASP A 519 29.60 4.72 29.29
C ASP A 519 29.26 5.58 30.51
N VAL A 520 27.97 5.87 30.69
CA VAL A 520 27.47 6.63 31.85
C VAL A 520 26.40 5.83 32.60
N GLU A 521 26.37 6.02 33.92
CA GLU A 521 25.37 5.38 34.79
C GLU A 521 23.99 6.05 34.63
N PRO A 522 22.89 5.28 34.75
CA PRO A 522 21.54 5.83 34.79
C PRO A 522 21.32 6.82 35.96
N GLY A 523 20.43 7.80 35.77
CA GLY A 523 20.00 8.74 36.82
C GLY A 523 20.92 9.94 37.06
N GLY A 524 21.74 10.32 36.07
CA GLY A 524 22.74 11.39 36.17
C GLY A 524 22.64 12.48 35.09
N THR A 525 23.24 13.63 35.38
CA THR A 525 23.46 14.73 34.41
C THR A 525 24.93 14.80 34.04
N HIS A 526 25.21 14.91 32.75
CA HIS A 526 26.55 14.94 32.17
C HIS A 526 26.67 16.15 31.25
N GLU A 527 27.83 16.81 31.22
CA GLU A 527 28.09 17.90 30.28
C GLU A 527 29.19 17.47 29.32
N ILE A 528 28.96 17.66 28.02
CA ILE A 528 29.99 17.47 27.01
C ILE A 528 30.76 18.79 26.89
N PRO A 529 32.09 18.83 27.11
CA PRO A 529 32.84 20.08 27.02
C PRO A 529 32.75 20.71 25.62
N GLN A 530 32.58 22.03 25.55
CA GLN A 530 32.79 22.77 24.31
C GLN A 530 34.29 22.77 23.96
N PRO A 531 34.71 22.43 22.73
CA PRO A 531 36.10 22.56 22.32
C PRO A 531 36.53 24.01 22.46
N SER A 532 37.53 24.26 23.30
CA SER A 532 38.09 25.60 23.48
C SER A 532 38.73 26.06 22.18
N ASN A 533 38.30 27.22 21.67
CA ASN A 533 38.95 27.88 20.56
C ASN A 533 40.39 28.21 20.97
N PRO A 534 41.45 27.73 20.29
CA PRO A 534 42.81 28.02 20.70
C PRO A 534 43.08 29.52 20.51
N SER A 535 43.04 30.27 21.62
CA SER A 535 43.51 31.65 21.66
C SER A 535 44.98 31.66 21.25
N SER A 536 45.32 32.52 20.29
CA SER A 536 46.68 32.82 19.87
C SER A 536 47.55 33.24 21.07
N GLY A 537 48.36 32.33 21.57
CA GLY A 537 49.36 32.57 22.60
C GLY A 537 50.52 31.60 22.40
N GLY A 538 51.64 32.12 21.90
CA GLY A 538 52.83 31.31 21.62
C GLY A 538 53.54 30.84 22.89
N GLY A 539 54.28 29.73 22.76
CA GLY A 539 55.42 29.40 23.61
C GLY A 539 55.35 28.06 24.34
N GLY A 540 55.92 27.02 23.71
CA GLY A 540 56.84 26.04 24.32
C GLY A 540 56.33 25.10 25.43
N GLY A 541 56.23 23.81 25.10
CA GLY A 541 56.18 22.73 26.10
C GLY A 541 55.86 21.38 25.47
N GLY A 542 56.88 20.58 25.19
CA GLY A 542 56.74 19.25 24.60
C GLY A 542 56.01 18.27 25.51
N GLY A 543 55.07 17.53 24.93
CA GLY A 543 54.47 16.33 25.48
C GLY A 543 53.97 15.47 24.33
N SER A 544 54.67 14.37 24.02
CA SER A 544 54.26 13.41 23.02
C SER A 544 53.07 12.60 23.54
N GLY A 545 51.86 13.05 23.20
CA GLY A 545 50.65 12.24 23.25
C GLY A 545 50.15 12.04 21.84
N SER A 546 50.29 10.83 21.30
CA SER A 546 49.70 10.44 20.02
C SER A 546 48.17 10.53 20.13
N LYS A 547 47.57 11.62 19.64
CA LYS A 547 46.10 11.71 19.47
C LYS A 547 45.75 11.00 18.17
N THR A 548 45.19 9.81 18.27
CA THR A 548 44.54 9.13 17.14
C THR A 548 43.19 9.82 16.90
N VAL A 549 43.13 10.76 15.95
CA VAL A 549 41.86 11.39 15.56
C VAL A 549 41.17 10.48 14.55
N LYS A 550 40.05 9.86 14.93
CA LYS A 550 39.14 9.17 14.02
C LYS A 550 38.04 10.17 13.63
N GLU A 551 38.16 10.79 12.46
CA GLU A 551 37.09 11.61 11.90
C GLU A 551 36.22 10.76 10.97
N THR A 552 34.91 10.75 11.23
CA THR A 552 33.89 10.13 10.37
C THR A 552 33.16 11.24 9.64
N VAL A 553 33.22 11.28 8.31
CA VAL A 553 32.57 12.32 7.50
C VAL A 553 31.34 11.74 6.80
N TYR A 554 30.18 12.39 6.97
CA TYR A 554 28.93 12.04 6.30
C TYR A 554 28.76 12.86 5.01
N ALA A 555 28.30 12.22 3.93
CA ALA A 555 28.26 12.78 2.57
C ALA A 555 27.26 13.94 2.32
N SER A 556 26.63 14.51 3.35
CA SER A 556 25.58 15.52 3.17
C SER A 556 26.08 16.97 3.00
N ASP A 557 27.37 17.26 3.16
CA ASP A 557 27.90 18.63 3.03
C ASP A 557 28.02 19.12 1.57
N ALA A 558 27.68 18.30 0.58
CA ALA A 558 27.81 18.62 -0.83
C ALA A 558 26.46 19.02 -1.47
N LYS A 559 26.15 20.32 -1.47
CA LYS A 559 25.33 20.93 -2.54
C LYS A 559 26.01 20.69 -3.88
N SER A 560 25.62 19.64 -4.61
CA SER A 560 25.99 19.41 -6.03
C SER A 560 27.45 19.75 -6.41
N GLY A 561 28.41 19.49 -5.53
CA GLY A 561 29.79 19.98 -5.65
C GLY A 561 30.77 19.12 -4.84
N PRO A 562 32.08 19.33 -5.01
CA PRO A 562 33.08 18.50 -4.35
C PRO A 562 33.06 18.67 -2.82
N ALA A 563 33.08 17.55 -2.08
CA ALA A 563 33.25 17.56 -0.63
C ALA A 563 34.73 17.64 -0.28
N THR A 564 35.07 18.39 0.77
CA THR A 564 36.46 18.63 1.17
C THR A 564 36.66 18.26 2.63
N VAL A 565 37.63 17.39 2.93
CA VAL A 565 37.99 16.97 4.29
C VAL A 565 39.42 17.42 4.59
N LYS A 566 39.66 17.96 5.79
CA LYS A 566 40.99 18.42 6.23
C LYS A 566 41.48 17.57 7.39
N VAL A 567 42.46 16.71 7.16
CA VAL A 567 43.07 15.86 8.20
C VAL A 567 44.54 16.22 8.35
N GLU A 568 44.96 16.60 9.56
CA GLU A 568 46.36 16.94 9.91
C GLU A 568 47.09 17.88 8.91
N GLY A 569 46.37 18.78 8.26
CA GLY A 569 46.92 19.75 7.30
C GLY A 569 46.94 19.29 5.83
N VAL A 570 46.39 18.11 5.51
CA VAL A 570 46.14 17.62 4.15
C VAL A 570 44.69 17.90 3.76
N THR A 571 44.47 18.41 2.54
CA THR A 571 43.11 18.66 2.02
C THR A 571 42.74 17.57 1.02
N ILE A 572 41.69 16.80 1.33
CA ILE A 572 41.15 15.73 0.48
C ILE A 572 39.89 16.26 -0.20
N THR A 573 39.84 16.22 -1.53
CA THR A 573 38.68 16.67 -2.30
C THR A 573 38.05 15.48 -3.04
N ILE A 574 36.78 15.20 -2.76
CA ILE A 574 36.01 14.11 -3.34
C ILE A 574 35.02 14.68 -4.35
N ASN A 575 35.18 14.32 -5.62
CA ASN A 575 34.28 14.74 -6.69
C ASN A 575 33.16 13.69 -6.87
N ASN A 576 31.90 14.13 -6.89
CA ASN A 576 30.71 13.37 -7.29
C ASN A 576 30.25 12.24 -6.32
N LEU A 577 29.54 12.61 -5.25
CA LEU A 577 29.19 11.75 -4.09
C LEU A 577 27.91 10.88 -4.26
N ALA A 578 27.51 10.52 -5.48
CA ALA A 578 26.15 10.02 -5.71
C ALA A 578 25.74 8.73 -4.97
N ASN A 579 26.64 7.93 -4.38
CA ASN A 579 26.29 6.63 -3.76
C ASN A 579 27.25 6.17 -2.64
N ILE A 580 27.73 7.05 -1.74
CA ILE A 580 28.66 6.61 -0.68
C ILE A 580 28.16 7.01 0.71
N PHE A 581 27.99 6.02 1.58
CA PHE A 581 27.35 6.20 2.90
C PHE A 581 28.32 6.26 4.08
N LYS A 582 29.61 5.91 3.92
CA LYS A 582 30.59 5.98 5.02
C LYS A 582 32.03 6.00 4.50
N PHE A 583 32.88 6.84 5.09
CA PHE A 583 34.34 6.78 4.94
C PHE A 583 35.02 6.86 6.31
N GLU A 584 36.12 6.15 6.49
CA GLU A 584 37.01 6.22 7.65
C GLU A 584 38.42 6.56 7.15
N VAL A 585 39.06 7.57 7.73
CA VAL A 585 40.45 7.94 7.43
C VAL A 585 41.31 7.57 8.64
N GLU A 586 42.29 6.68 8.46
CA GLU A 586 43.27 6.36 9.49
C GLU A 586 44.68 6.78 9.04
N PRO A 587 45.39 7.63 9.80
CA PRO A 587 46.80 7.88 9.57
C PRO A 587 47.63 6.67 10.05
N ILE A 588 48.33 5.99 9.13
CA ILE A 588 49.30 4.95 9.49
C ILE A 588 50.68 5.60 9.65
N ASN A 589 51.15 5.72 10.89
CA ASN A 589 52.52 6.13 11.16
C ASN A 589 53.47 4.95 10.90
N PHE A 590 54.39 5.09 9.94
CA PHE A 590 55.53 4.19 9.80
C PHE A 590 56.78 4.85 10.35
N ASP A 591 57.50 4.12 11.20
CA ASP A 591 58.82 4.51 11.66
C ASP A 591 59.85 4.17 10.55
N PHE A 592 60.03 5.07 9.58
CA PHE A 592 61.09 4.99 8.57
C PHE A 592 61.85 6.34 8.46
N PRO A 593 63.15 6.33 8.11
CA PRO A 593 64.04 7.48 8.29
C PRO A 593 64.04 8.49 7.12
N TYR A 594 62.89 8.73 6.47
CA TYR A 594 62.76 9.71 5.37
C TYR A 594 61.62 10.73 5.66
N PRO A 595 61.64 11.94 5.05
CA PRO A 595 61.03 13.14 5.62
C PRO A 595 59.49 13.05 5.77
N LYS A 596 59.01 13.79 6.79
CA LYS A 596 57.70 13.75 7.46
C LYS A 596 56.44 14.02 6.62
N ASP A 597 56.46 13.89 5.29
CA ASP A 597 55.39 14.38 4.42
C ASP A 597 54.65 13.30 3.61
N ASN A 598 54.76 12.02 3.98
CA ASN A 598 54.05 10.92 3.31
C ASN A 598 52.90 10.39 4.17
N TYR A 599 51.66 10.60 3.72
CA TYR A 599 50.44 10.04 4.32
C TYR A 599 49.91 8.88 3.48
N ILE A 600 49.54 7.77 4.14
CA ILE A 600 48.74 6.71 3.51
C ILE A 600 47.29 6.92 3.97
N ILE A 601 46.41 7.25 3.03
CA ILE A 601 44.97 7.42 3.28
C ILE A 601 44.28 6.14 2.82
N VAL A 602 43.73 5.38 3.76
CA VAL A 602 42.89 4.22 3.46
C VAL A 602 41.46 4.71 3.29
N VAL A 603 40.85 4.44 2.14
CA VAL A 603 39.44 4.80 1.87
C VAL A 603 38.65 3.50 1.80
N LYS A 604 37.80 3.25 2.80
CA LYS A 604 36.94 2.07 2.82
C LYS A 604 35.56 2.44 2.29
N ALA A 605 35.18 1.92 1.13
CA ALA A 605 33.82 2.07 0.61
C ALA A 605 32.92 1.02 1.28
N VAL A 606 31.81 1.46 1.87
CA VAL A 606 30.77 0.55 2.40
C VAL A 606 29.59 0.60 1.44
N ASN A 607 29.43 -0.47 0.65
CA ASN A 607 28.37 -0.76 -0.32
C ASN A 607 28.22 0.23 -1.50
N GLY A 608 28.76 -0.15 -2.66
CA GLY A 608 28.44 0.46 -3.96
C GLY A 608 29.39 0.05 -5.07
N GLU A 609 28.86 -0.44 -6.20
CA GLU A 609 29.62 -0.65 -7.43
C GLU A 609 29.82 0.68 -8.16
N GLY A 610 31.05 1.20 -8.18
CA GLY A 610 31.40 2.40 -8.94
C GLY A 610 32.78 2.95 -8.61
N TYR A 611 33.53 3.37 -9.63
CA TYR A 611 34.85 4.01 -9.49
C TYR A 611 34.71 5.53 -9.56
N ASN A 612 35.00 6.25 -8.47
CA ASN A 612 35.06 7.72 -8.47
C ASN A 612 36.52 8.21 -8.25
N PRO A 613 37.01 9.18 -9.05
CA PRO A 613 38.37 9.69 -8.90
C PRO A 613 38.49 10.68 -7.71
N ILE A 614 39.36 10.37 -6.75
CA ILE A 614 39.70 11.24 -5.61
C ILE A 614 40.93 12.10 -5.96
N GLN A 615 40.94 13.38 -5.58
CA GLN A 615 42.11 14.26 -5.71
C GLN A 615 42.66 14.65 -4.33
N ILE A 616 43.98 14.54 -4.16
CA ILE A 616 44.69 14.84 -2.90
C ILE A 616 45.71 15.95 -3.15
N LYS A 617 45.70 16.98 -2.29
CA LYS A 617 46.63 18.12 -2.33
C LYS A 617 47.37 18.29 -1.01
N ASN A 618 48.63 18.70 -1.10
CA ASN A 618 49.46 19.03 0.06
C ASN A 618 48.98 20.32 0.76
N LYS A 619 49.53 20.59 1.95
CA LYS A 619 49.21 21.76 2.80
C LYS A 619 49.37 23.12 2.11
N ASP A 620 50.22 23.19 1.09
CA ASP A 620 50.49 24.38 0.28
C ASP A 620 49.62 24.48 -0.99
N GLY A 621 48.72 23.51 -1.22
CA GLY A 621 47.85 23.44 -2.40
C GLY A 621 48.49 22.76 -3.62
N SER A 622 49.73 22.29 -3.53
CA SER A 622 50.39 21.54 -4.61
C SER A 622 49.80 20.13 -4.79
N ALA A 623 49.91 19.57 -6.00
CA ALA A 623 49.47 18.20 -6.28
C ALA A 623 50.38 17.19 -5.56
N ALA A 624 49.78 16.26 -4.81
CA ALA A 624 50.54 15.23 -4.11
C ALA A 624 51.33 14.37 -5.12
N THR A 625 52.65 14.30 -4.94
CA THR A 625 53.58 13.66 -5.90
C THR A 625 53.52 12.14 -5.88
N SER A 626 52.92 11.54 -4.85
CA SER A 626 52.71 10.10 -4.70
C SER A 626 51.36 9.83 -4.06
N VAL A 627 50.39 9.31 -4.82
CA VAL A 627 49.05 8.95 -4.33
C VAL A 627 48.83 7.45 -4.53
N TYR A 628 48.45 6.77 -3.45
CA TYR A 628 48.19 5.33 -3.43
C TYR A 628 46.80 5.06 -2.86
N TYR A 629 46.06 4.16 -3.51
CA TYR A 629 44.77 3.69 -3.01
C TYR A 629 44.82 2.18 -2.82
N ILE A 630 44.26 1.73 -1.70
CA ILE A 630 44.10 0.30 -1.37
C ILE A 630 42.61 0.02 -1.32
N LYS A 631 42.11 -0.79 -2.26
CA LYS A 631 40.75 -1.34 -2.18
C LYS A 631 40.83 -2.71 -1.49
N VAL A 632 40.05 -2.88 -0.42
CA VAL A 632 39.83 -4.17 0.26
C VAL A 632 38.37 -4.54 0.04
N ASP A 633 38.11 -5.54 -0.80
CA ASP A 633 36.77 -6.08 -0.99
C ASP A 633 36.49 -7.10 0.11
N SER A 634 35.53 -6.81 1.00
CA SER A 634 35.22 -7.68 2.15
C SER A 634 34.66 -9.04 1.73
N ASP A 635 34.06 -9.12 0.54
CA ASP A 635 33.29 -10.29 0.11
C ASP A 635 34.13 -11.26 -0.74
N ALA A 636 35.33 -10.86 -1.17
CA ALA A 636 36.17 -11.63 -2.10
C ALA A 636 37.61 -11.88 -1.61
N GLY A 637 37.99 -11.45 -0.41
CA GLY A 637 39.32 -11.72 0.18
C GLY A 637 40.53 -11.16 -0.60
N THR A 638 40.31 -10.27 -1.56
CA THR A 638 41.37 -9.76 -2.46
C THR A 638 41.70 -8.30 -2.20
N VAL A 639 43.00 -7.97 -2.23
CA VAL A 639 43.53 -6.60 -2.08
C VAL A 639 44.11 -6.13 -3.40
N THR A 640 43.60 -5.02 -3.94
CA THR A 640 44.15 -4.42 -5.17
C THR A 640 44.83 -3.08 -4.87
N VAL A 641 46.08 -2.94 -5.30
CA VAL A 641 46.88 -1.71 -5.16
C VAL A 641 47.20 -1.14 -6.54
N LYS A 642 46.89 0.14 -6.78
CA LYS A 642 47.32 0.89 -7.97
C LYS A 642 47.93 2.23 -7.56
N GLY A 643 49.01 2.64 -8.23
CA GLY A 643 49.69 3.92 -8.01
C GLY A 643 50.19 4.54 -9.32
N ASN A 644 50.51 5.84 -9.29
CA ASN A 644 51.11 6.58 -10.41
C ASN A 644 52.65 6.38 -10.44
N THR A 645 53.25 6.47 -11.63
CA THR A 645 54.38 5.66 -12.13
C THR A 645 55.82 6.05 -11.73
N THR A 646 56.09 6.71 -10.60
CA THR A 646 57.48 7.16 -10.29
C THR A 646 58.06 6.70 -8.95
N SER A 647 57.39 5.83 -8.19
CA SER A 647 58.02 5.22 -7.00
C SER A 647 57.68 3.73 -6.88
N ARG A 648 58.72 2.90 -6.69
CA ARG A 648 58.59 1.45 -6.52
C ARG A 648 58.14 1.12 -5.10
N ILE A 649 56.86 0.82 -4.91
CA ILE A 649 56.38 0.20 -3.67
C ILE A 649 56.67 -1.30 -3.68
N THR A 650 57.13 -1.82 -2.55
CA THR A 650 57.25 -3.26 -2.29
C THR A 650 56.18 -3.64 -1.27
N VAL A 651 55.10 -4.30 -1.71
CA VAL A 651 54.05 -4.80 -0.81
C VAL A 651 54.47 -6.18 -0.30
N ARG A 652 54.26 -6.46 1.00
CA ARG A 652 54.48 -7.78 1.60
C ARG A 652 53.24 -8.23 2.38
N ILE A 653 52.81 -9.48 2.21
CA ILE A 653 51.80 -10.14 3.04
C ILE A 653 52.48 -11.35 3.69
N GLY A 654 52.34 -11.51 5.01
CA GLY A 654 53.02 -12.57 5.78
C GLY A 654 54.55 -12.53 5.68
N GLY A 655 55.14 -11.36 5.35
CA GLY A 655 56.59 -11.19 5.18
C GLY A 655 57.14 -11.46 3.77
N LYS A 656 56.34 -11.94 2.81
CA LYS A 656 56.78 -12.19 1.42
C LYS A 656 56.39 -11.09 0.46
N ARG A 657 57.31 -10.72 -0.44
CA ARG A 657 57.13 -9.68 -1.47
C ARG A 657 56.15 -10.13 -2.55
N ILE A 658 55.23 -9.24 -2.90
CA ILE A 658 54.17 -9.47 -3.87
C ILE A 658 54.45 -8.64 -5.13
N GLU A 659 54.21 -9.23 -6.32
CA GLU A 659 54.38 -8.51 -7.58
C GLU A 659 53.07 -7.88 -8.04
N PRO A 660 53.11 -6.66 -8.62
CA PRO A 660 51.93 -6.04 -9.22
C PRO A 660 51.34 -6.96 -10.31
N THR A 661 50.01 -6.99 -10.44
CA THR A 661 49.22 -7.73 -11.47
C THR A 661 49.04 -9.25 -11.31
N LYS A 662 49.48 -9.86 -10.20
CA LYS A 662 49.10 -11.24 -9.85
C LYS A 662 48.06 -11.28 -8.73
N VAL A 663 47.16 -12.27 -8.80
CA VAL A 663 46.21 -12.60 -7.73
C VAL A 663 46.89 -13.59 -6.78
N TYR A 664 46.79 -13.34 -5.48
CA TYR A 664 47.32 -14.19 -4.42
C TYR A 664 46.17 -14.52 -3.48
N GLU A 665 46.02 -15.80 -3.13
CA GLU A 665 45.07 -16.27 -2.09
C GLU A 665 45.60 -16.01 -0.68
#